data_AF-A0AAV4ZJG7-F1
#
_entry.id   AF-A0AAV4ZJG7-F1
#
_cell.length_a   1.000
_cell.length_b   1.000
_cell.length_c   1.000
_cell.angle_alpha   90.00
_cell.angle_beta   90.00
_cell.angle_gamma   90.00
#
_symmetry.space_group_name_H-M   'P 1'
#
loop_
_entity.id
_entity.type
_entity.pdbx_description
1 polymer ?
#
loop_
_entity_poly.entity_id
_entity_poly.type
_entity_poly.pdbx_seq_one_letter_code
_entity_poly.pdbx_strand_id
1 'polypeptide(L)'
;MVRFGSWIEGDARHAPLPLLRFFDRTRAGSSPENFNSFIANAHKFWDFCRAQAPRLNLARASFDNPVVPQMDRLVKHSHQKTNKNPIPASVLPYLLRYAYACEGFFMDLSARSLAGALTDEERKYVNHTIWTFGTFDPARFGLKVGFEFEDKRHEIGSIPLLAPWWDRFVKCEQGDTTAFLPALSGLRMVIGALETGIRFQGIQWLDRKTYRSLADDGAPGSELVPLVVNTDKVRDRPWKTLIVRRAYDLLRREEAYQDLLADAFVDRPVFYERREHSRFAPVLPLFRGPQSSQPVADGAYTTAWERLIVGFSLWYERHVPGAEPLRMWRYVPDTEPGTRKPRVTMHVEGEEQRPCCLLKVKLRHTPHSARSTFISARSGILPIEVTGWLVGHTNRATTYHYTVEEERKLKAKLIAASNALWAPDRDNPVHIRADAVNSALRKSFESNPGQTVAAFGLQSISLLNVDASDTDGISVLRSTAMSYVTFRETHICPVGEACPSNVMDVIVEPRRCGLCPLAIRSVDHLPSIAAKMRRLLEQVREGAQVVERYRRRGEPAASVAEVNQRRRLDVMEYEGWKTALVLLTKTLAELGRGSADAFHVGMPDAVRLHLRLVTRDADAAEFILQRIVDSHGHAAFETPLVRAQAAQLRQRLLASTGVVEAEMDRVQDDPVAALVSSLRLVLQARGIAPTFRAALETVRARCALGPGEAMPSLPEPGSA
;
A
#
# COMPACT_ATOMS: atom_id res chain seq x y z
N MET A 1 -30.70 47.58 40.38
CA MET A 1 -31.36 47.57 39.05
C MET A 1 -31.16 48.96 38.45
N VAL A 2 -30.02 49.19 37.78
CA VAL A 2 -29.68 50.45 37.10
C VAL A 2 -29.64 50.15 35.61
N ARG A 3 -30.36 51.01 34.89
CA ARG A 3 -30.76 50.93 33.48
C ARG A 3 -29.57 50.64 32.56
N PHE A 4 -29.78 49.76 31.57
CA PHE A 4 -29.00 49.79 30.33
C PHE A 4 -29.01 51.25 29.82
N GLY A 5 -27.86 51.90 29.95
CA GLY A 5 -27.68 53.31 29.68
C GLY A 5 -28.05 53.65 28.25
N SER A 6 -28.61 54.84 28.10
CA SER A 6 -28.68 55.66 26.89
C SER A 6 -27.81 55.13 25.74
N TRP A 7 -28.45 54.72 24.65
CA TRP A 7 -27.80 54.68 23.35
C TRP A 7 -27.32 56.10 23.05
N ILE A 8 -26.02 56.32 23.22
CA ILE A 8 -25.34 57.50 22.70
C ILE A 8 -25.30 57.27 21.18
N GLU A 9 -25.89 58.18 20.40
CA GLU A 9 -25.59 58.28 18.97
C GLU A 9 -24.08 58.58 18.86
N GLY A 10 -23.30 57.51 18.74
CA GLY A 10 -21.86 57.59 18.69
C GLY A 10 -21.42 58.19 17.36
N ASP A 11 -20.56 59.21 17.44
CA ASP A 11 -19.66 59.63 16.37
C ASP A 11 -19.15 58.38 15.63
N ALA A 12 -19.23 58.36 14.29
CA ALA A 12 -18.95 57.18 13.45
C ALA A 12 -17.54 56.59 13.68
N ARG A 13 -16.67 57.31 14.40
CA ARG A 13 -15.35 56.89 14.85
C ARG A 13 -15.33 55.94 16.06
N HIS A 14 -16.43 55.78 16.81
CA HIS A 14 -16.48 55.00 18.06
C HIS A 14 -17.62 53.96 18.14
N ALA A 15 -18.24 53.60 17.01
CA ALA A 15 -19.28 52.57 17.00
C ALA A 15 -18.73 51.21 17.49
N PRO A 16 -19.46 50.47 18.35
CA PRO A 16 -19.06 49.13 18.75
C PRO A 16 -18.96 48.24 17.50
N LEU A 17 -17.93 47.40 17.47
CA LEU A 17 -17.72 46.50 16.34
C LEU A 17 -18.94 45.60 16.13
N PRO A 18 -19.35 45.35 14.86
CA PRO A 18 -20.35 44.33 14.57
C PRO A 18 -19.98 42.99 15.23
N LEU A 19 -20.97 42.25 15.74
CA LEU A 19 -20.75 41.04 16.55
C LEU A 19 -19.73 40.07 15.95
N LEU A 20 -19.78 39.84 14.64
CA LEU A 20 -18.84 38.96 13.94
C LEU A 20 -17.42 39.54 13.91
N ARG A 21 -17.28 40.85 13.66
CA ARG A 21 -15.99 41.56 13.70
C ARG A 21 -15.42 41.65 15.11
N PHE A 22 -16.28 41.78 16.11
CA PHE A 22 -15.88 41.73 17.51
C PHE A 22 -15.36 40.32 17.85
N PHE A 23 -16.13 39.27 17.53
CA PHE A 23 -15.75 37.89 17.83
C PHE A 23 -14.44 37.50 17.12
N ASP A 24 -14.25 37.90 15.85
CA ASP A 24 -13.02 37.69 15.07
C ASP A 24 -11.77 38.24 15.79
N ARG A 25 -11.91 39.37 16.49
CA ARG A 25 -10.83 39.99 17.26
C ARG A 25 -10.63 39.38 18.65
N THR A 26 -11.50 38.47 19.10
CA THR A 26 -11.30 37.76 20.36
C THR A 26 -10.34 36.58 20.19
N ARG A 27 -9.71 36.17 21.31
CA ARG A 27 -8.86 34.97 21.35
C ARG A 27 -9.61 33.72 20.86
N ALA A 28 -10.91 33.63 21.14
CA ALA A 28 -11.76 32.52 20.71
C ALA A 28 -12.07 32.54 19.21
N GLY A 29 -12.28 33.71 18.61
CA GLY A 29 -12.59 33.85 17.18
C GLY A 29 -11.39 33.78 16.24
N SER A 30 -10.17 33.86 16.76
CA SER A 30 -8.93 33.72 15.97
C SER A 30 -8.78 32.37 15.25
N SER A 31 -9.47 31.31 15.72
CA SER A 31 -9.53 30.01 15.07
C SER A 31 -10.71 29.94 14.10
N PRO A 32 -10.50 29.59 12.81
CA PRO A 32 -11.59 29.40 11.86
C PRO A 32 -12.64 28.37 12.31
N GLU A 33 -12.25 27.38 13.12
CA GLU A 33 -13.16 26.36 13.66
C GLU A 33 -14.09 26.92 14.73
N ASN A 34 -13.52 27.67 15.67
CA ASN A 34 -14.29 28.33 16.72
C ASN A 34 -15.16 29.44 16.15
N PHE A 35 -14.64 30.20 15.17
CA PHE A 35 -15.39 31.21 14.43
C PHE A 35 -16.57 30.59 13.69
N ASN A 36 -16.35 29.52 12.91
CA ASN A 36 -17.43 28.86 12.18
C ASN A 36 -18.45 28.16 13.11
N SER A 37 -18.00 27.68 14.27
CA SER A 37 -18.89 27.14 15.31
C SER A 37 -19.73 28.25 15.95
N PHE A 38 -19.13 29.40 16.20
CA PHE A 38 -19.85 30.60 16.66
C PHE A 38 -20.88 31.06 15.63
N ILE A 39 -20.53 31.12 14.33
CA ILE A 39 -21.48 31.40 13.24
C ILE A 39 -22.65 30.41 13.25
N ALA A 40 -22.37 29.11 13.38
CA ALA A 40 -23.41 28.09 13.40
C ALA A 40 -24.36 28.23 14.62
N ASN A 41 -23.81 28.58 15.79
CA ASN A 41 -24.59 28.79 16.99
C ASN A 41 -25.37 30.10 16.94
N ALA A 42 -24.78 31.18 16.43
CA ALA A 42 -25.42 32.47 16.24
C ALA A 42 -26.58 32.38 15.23
N HIS A 43 -26.39 31.66 14.12
CA HIS A 43 -27.46 31.38 13.16
C HIS A 43 -28.64 30.66 13.84
N LYS A 44 -28.37 29.57 14.57
CA LYS A 44 -29.42 28.82 15.28
C LYS A 44 -30.13 29.68 16.33
N PHE A 45 -29.40 30.53 17.04
CA PHE A 45 -29.97 31.46 18.01
C PHE A 45 -30.94 32.44 17.35
N TRP A 46 -30.55 33.09 16.25
CA TRP A 46 -31.41 34.03 15.54
C TRP A 46 -32.60 33.35 14.86
N ASP A 47 -32.45 32.13 14.36
CA ASP A 47 -33.57 31.32 13.87
C ASP A 47 -34.57 31.00 14.97
N PHE A 48 -34.07 30.65 16.16
CA PHE A 48 -34.92 30.43 17.33
C PHE A 48 -35.67 31.71 17.74
N CYS A 49 -34.97 32.85 17.80
CA CYS A 49 -35.58 34.14 18.11
C CYS A 49 -36.66 34.51 17.09
N ARG A 50 -36.44 34.24 15.80
CA ARG A 50 -37.42 34.43 14.74
C ARG A 50 -38.64 33.52 14.93
N ALA A 51 -38.42 32.22 15.15
CA ALA A 51 -39.49 31.25 15.33
C ALA A 51 -40.34 31.50 16.59
N GLN A 52 -39.75 32.09 17.63
CA GLN A 52 -40.42 32.40 18.90
C GLN A 52 -40.73 33.91 19.05
N ALA A 53 -40.64 34.70 17.98
CA ALA A 53 -40.78 36.16 18.05
C ALA A 53 -42.06 36.65 18.77
N PRO A 54 -43.26 36.04 18.58
CA PRO A 54 -44.46 36.42 19.32
C PRO A 54 -44.36 36.17 20.84
N ARG A 55 -43.66 35.10 21.24
CA ARG A 55 -43.46 34.72 22.65
C ARG A 55 -42.38 35.56 23.32
N LEU A 56 -41.37 35.98 22.57
CA LEU A 56 -40.26 36.79 23.05
C LEU A 56 -40.57 38.31 23.01
N ASN A 57 -41.79 38.68 22.61
CA ASN A 57 -42.25 40.07 22.47
C ASN A 57 -41.27 40.94 21.67
N LEU A 58 -40.69 40.39 20.59
CA LEU A 58 -39.75 41.11 19.74
C LEU A 58 -40.52 42.14 18.91
N ALA A 59 -40.04 43.38 18.91
CA ALA A 59 -40.71 44.52 18.26
C ALA A 59 -40.96 44.33 16.75
N ARG A 60 -40.24 43.42 16.10
CA ARG A 60 -40.48 42.98 14.72
C ARG A 60 -40.69 41.46 14.72
N ALA A 61 -41.93 41.04 14.45
CA ALA A 61 -42.27 39.62 14.37
C ALA A 61 -41.63 38.94 13.15
N SER A 62 -41.32 39.71 12.10
CA SER A 62 -40.64 39.26 10.89
C SER A 62 -39.29 39.98 10.76
N PHE A 63 -38.21 39.30 11.11
CA PHE A 63 -36.86 39.73 10.77
C PHE A 63 -36.11 38.56 10.13
N ASP A 64 -35.26 38.88 9.16
CA ASP A 64 -34.39 37.88 8.53
C ASP A 64 -33.20 37.58 9.42
N ASN A 65 -32.74 36.33 9.40
CA ASN A 65 -31.58 35.93 10.17
C ASN A 65 -30.35 36.72 9.67
N PRO A 66 -29.71 37.54 10.52
CA PRO A 66 -28.61 38.41 10.09
C PRO A 66 -27.31 37.63 9.88
N VAL A 67 -27.28 36.34 10.22
CA VAL A 67 -26.13 35.45 10.02
C VAL A 67 -26.48 34.52 8.87
N VAL A 68 -25.67 34.48 7.81
CA VAL A 68 -25.84 33.61 6.65
C VAL A 68 -24.62 32.67 6.59
N PRO A 69 -24.74 31.39 7.01
CA PRO A 69 -23.60 30.50 7.18
C PRO A 69 -22.81 30.26 5.88
N GLN A 70 -23.45 30.40 4.73
CA GLN A 70 -22.81 30.26 3.42
C GLN A 70 -21.85 31.41 3.12
N MET A 71 -22.10 32.60 3.68
CA MET A 71 -21.31 33.82 3.45
C MET A 71 -20.39 34.13 4.62
N ASP A 72 -20.86 33.95 5.86
CA ASP A 72 -20.16 34.40 7.07
C ASP A 72 -19.13 33.40 7.59
N ARG A 73 -19.13 32.17 7.07
CA ARG A 73 -18.12 31.18 7.45
C ARG A 73 -16.78 31.52 6.81
N LEU A 74 -15.73 31.49 7.62
CA LEU A 74 -14.37 31.57 7.12
C LEU A 74 -14.04 30.33 6.29
N VAL A 75 -13.41 30.55 5.13
CA VAL A 75 -12.96 29.49 4.23
C VAL A 75 -11.98 28.60 4.98
N LYS A 76 -12.39 27.34 5.20
CA LYS A 76 -11.51 26.35 5.80
C LYS A 76 -10.51 25.91 4.75
N HIS A 77 -9.25 26.32 4.89
CA HIS A 77 -8.18 25.52 4.32
C HIS A 77 -8.23 24.15 5.01
N SER A 78 -8.49 23.11 4.23
CA SER A 78 -8.37 21.72 4.70
C SER A 78 -7.07 21.62 5.50
N HIS A 79 -7.13 21.05 6.72
CA HIS A 79 -5.91 20.72 7.47
C HIS A 79 -4.91 20.08 6.52
N GLN A 80 -3.64 20.49 6.59
CA GLN A 80 -2.57 19.79 5.88
C GLN A 80 -2.79 18.29 6.11
N LYS A 81 -2.95 17.53 5.02
CA LYS A 81 -3.21 16.08 5.06
C LYS A 81 -2.29 15.48 6.12
N THR A 82 -2.88 14.79 7.11
CA THR A 82 -2.10 14.07 8.14
C THR A 82 -1.04 13.23 7.44
N ASN A 83 0.18 13.24 7.97
CA ASN A 83 1.30 12.56 7.33
C ASN A 83 1.02 11.05 7.29
N LYS A 84 0.69 10.53 6.09
CA LYS A 84 0.36 9.12 5.83
C LYS A 84 1.58 8.31 5.39
N ASN A 85 2.78 8.85 5.61
CA ASN A 85 4.03 8.20 5.22
C ASN A 85 4.10 6.80 5.85
N PRO A 86 4.24 5.73 5.05
CA PRO A 86 4.38 4.39 5.59
C PRO A 86 5.76 4.22 6.22
N ILE A 87 5.79 3.40 7.27
CA ILE A 87 6.99 2.81 7.85
C ILE A 87 7.65 1.90 6.79
N PRO A 88 9.00 1.95 6.62
CA PRO A 88 9.70 1.09 5.66
C PRO A 88 9.45 -0.40 5.87
N ALA A 89 9.30 -1.15 4.78
CA ALA A 89 8.97 -2.58 4.83
C ALA A 89 10.05 -3.44 5.50
N SER A 90 11.33 -3.05 5.41
CA SER A 90 12.44 -3.72 6.09
C SER A 90 12.40 -3.57 7.62
N VAL A 91 11.80 -2.49 8.11
CA VAL A 91 11.74 -2.16 9.55
C VAL A 91 10.49 -2.75 10.22
N LEU A 92 9.42 -2.97 9.45
CA LEU A 92 8.13 -3.44 9.96
C LEU A 92 8.20 -4.78 10.75
N PRO A 93 8.95 -5.82 10.32
CA PRO A 93 9.07 -7.05 11.08
C PRO A 93 9.65 -6.84 12.49
N TYR A 94 10.68 -6.00 12.61
CA TYR A 94 11.27 -5.62 13.90
C TYR A 94 10.26 -4.90 14.78
N LEU A 95 9.53 -3.92 14.22
CA LEU A 95 8.53 -3.16 14.96
C LEU A 95 7.40 -4.04 15.51
N LEU A 96 6.86 -4.95 14.69
CA LEU A 96 5.80 -5.87 15.13
C LEU A 96 6.29 -6.79 16.26
N ARG A 97 7.45 -7.41 16.10
CA ARG A 97 8.04 -8.29 17.12
C ARG A 97 8.36 -7.55 18.42
N TYR A 98 8.90 -6.33 18.32
CA TYR A 98 9.12 -5.44 19.46
C TYR A 98 7.80 -5.14 20.18
N ALA A 99 6.74 -4.83 19.44
CA ALA A 99 5.42 -4.53 20.02
C ALA A 99 4.80 -5.74 20.74
N TYR A 100 4.90 -6.96 20.17
CA TYR A 100 4.44 -8.18 20.84
C TYR A 100 5.30 -8.53 22.06
N ALA A 101 6.61 -8.32 22.01
CA ALA A 101 7.46 -8.53 23.18
C ALA A 101 7.10 -7.59 24.33
N CYS A 102 6.79 -6.31 24.01
CA CYS A 102 6.27 -5.37 24.99
C CYS A 102 4.87 -5.77 25.51
N GLU A 103 3.97 -6.27 24.65
CA GLU A 103 2.68 -6.82 25.08
C GLU A 103 2.88 -7.97 26.07
N GLY A 104 3.76 -8.92 25.75
CA GLY A 104 4.10 -10.06 26.59
C GLY A 104 4.58 -9.64 27.98
N PHE A 105 5.45 -8.64 28.06
CA PHE A 105 5.89 -8.07 29.34
C PHE A 105 4.70 -7.59 30.20
N PHE A 106 3.76 -6.82 29.63
CA PHE A 106 2.61 -6.35 30.40
C PHE A 106 1.64 -7.49 30.75
N MET A 107 1.54 -8.52 29.91
CA MET A 107 0.75 -9.71 30.20
C MET A 107 1.32 -10.49 31.39
N ASP A 108 2.64 -10.66 31.47
CA ASP A 108 3.30 -11.32 32.61
C ASP A 108 3.02 -10.57 33.91
N LEU A 109 3.13 -9.24 33.89
CA LEU A 109 2.80 -8.43 35.07
C LEU A 109 1.31 -8.49 35.43
N SER A 110 0.43 -8.55 34.43
CA SER A 110 -1.02 -8.73 34.65
C SER A 110 -1.29 -10.07 35.34
N ALA A 111 -0.66 -11.16 34.87
CA ALA A 111 -0.80 -12.49 35.45
C ALA A 111 -0.29 -12.53 36.89
N ARG A 112 0.87 -11.90 37.18
CA ARG A 112 1.39 -11.76 38.54
C ARG A 112 0.44 -10.96 39.45
N SER A 113 -0.11 -9.85 38.96
CA SER A 113 -1.07 -9.08 39.75
C SER A 113 -2.36 -9.86 40.02
N LEU A 114 -2.87 -10.62 39.05
CA LEU A 114 -4.06 -11.45 39.23
C LEU A 114 -3.82 -12.60 40.23
N ALA A 115 -2.60 -13.15 40.24
CA ALA A 115 -2.19 -14.18 41.19
C ALA A 115 -1.83 -13.63 42.58
N GLY A 116 -1.92 -12.30 42.80
CA GLY A 116 -1.46 -11.67 44.06
C GLY A 116 0.06 -11.76 44.28
N ALA A 117 0.82 -12.07 43.24
CA ALA A 117 2.27 -12.28 43.29
C ALA A 117 3.09 -11.02 42.93
N LEU A 118 2.43 -9.91 42.60
CA LEU A 118 3.09 -8.63 42.38
C LEU A 118 3.44 -7.99 43.72
N THR A 119 4.73 -7.87 44.03
CA THR A 119 5.20 -7.36 45.31
C THR A 119 4.90 -5.86 45.48
N ASP A 120 4.86 -5.39 46.74
CA ASP A 120 4.65 -3.97 47.04
C ASP A 120 5.77 -3.08 46.46
N GLU A 121 7.00 -3.59 46.40
CA GLU A 121 8.13 -2.89 45.79
C GLU A 121 7.97 -2.76 44.27
N GLU A 122 7.58 -3.84 43.59
CA GLU A 122 7.27 -3.81 42.16
C GLU A 122 6.10 -2.86 41.87
N ARG A 123 5.03 -2.88 42.70
CA ARG A 123 3.90 -1.95 42.56
C ARG A 123 4.33 -0.50 42.74
N LYS A 124 5.17 -0.19 43.75
CA LYS A 124 5.75 1.16 43.94
C LYS A 124 6.59 1.58 42.74
N TYR A 125 7.39 0.67 42.19
CA TYR A 125 8.19 0.94 40.99
C TYR A 125 7.30 1.23 39.77
N VAL A 126 6.22 0.47 39.59
CA VAL A 126 5.24 0.73 38.52
C VAL A 126 4.61 2.11 38.68
N ASN A 127 4.12 2.44 39.88
CA ASN A 127 3.55 3.77 40.16
C ASN A 127 4.54 4.91 39.94
N HIS A 128 5.80 4.75 40.38
CA HIS A 128 6.85 5.73 40.13
C HIS A 128 7.11 5.92 38.63
N THR A 129 7.14 4.83 37.85
CA THR A 129 7.36 4.86 36.41
C THR A 129 6.20 5.56 35.68
N ILE A 130 4.97 5.34 36.15
CA ILE A 130 3.78 6.04 35.65
C ILE A 130 3.87 7.54 35.94
N TRP A 131 4.21 7.92 37.18
CA TRP A 131 4.29 9.31 37.61
C TRP A 131 5.39 10.09 36.89
N THR A 132 6.55 9.45 36.68
CA THR A 132 7.69 10.05 35.95
C THR A 132 7.57 9.97 34.43
N PHE A 133 6.54 9.30 33.90
CA PHE A 133 6.43 8.96 32.46
C PHE A 133 7.67 8.24 31.91
N GLY A 134 8.29 7.41 32.74
CA GLY A 134 9.54 6.70 32.43
C GLY A 134 9.36 5.44 31.58
N THR A 135 10.39 4.60 31.61
CA THR A 135 10.42 3.26 31.00
C THR A 135 10.62 2.20 32.07
N PHE A 136 10.11 1.01 31.83
CA PHE A 136 10.32 -0.14 32.71
C PHE A 136 11.61 -0.87 32.36
N ASP A 137 12.35 -1.27 33.38
CA ASP A 137 13.45 -2.22 33.27
C ASP A 137 12.92 -3.64 33.57
N PRO A 138 12.86 -4.54 32.56
CA PRO A 138 12.37 -5.91 32.77
C PRO A 138 13.17 -6.71 33.81
N ALA A 139 14.46 -6.41 33.99
CA ALA A 139 15.30 -7.13 34.94
C ALA A 139 14.84 -6.91 36.40
N ARG A 140 14.21 -5.77 36.71
CA ARG A 140 13.62 -5.51 38.04
C ARG A 140 12.46 -6.44 38.38
N PHE A 141 11.83 -7.02 37.38
CA PHE A 141 10.76 -8.02 37.55
C PHE A 141 11.30 -9.46 37.36
N GLY A 142 12.61 -9.64 37.21
CA GLY A 142 13.21 -10.93 36.86
C GLY A 142 12.79 -11.46 35.48
N LEU A 143 12.39 -10.57 34.56
CA LEU A 143 11.91 -10.93 33.23
C LEU A 143 13.00 -10.67 32.18
N LYS A 144 13.18 -11.62 31.25
CA LYS A 144 14.03 -11.44 30.06
C LYS A 144 13.14 -11.22 28.84
N VAL A 145 12.91 -9.96 28.50
CA VAL A 145 12.04 -9.56 27.38
C VAL A 145 12.88 -9.42 26.11
N GLY A 146 12.40 -10.00 25.02
CA GLY A 146 13.08 -9.96 23.74
C GLY A 146 12.34 -10.77 22.68
N PHE A 147 12.93 -10.87 21.50
CA PHE A 147 12.39 -11.66 20.40
C PHE A 147 13.50 -12.20 19.49
N GLU A 148 13.19 -13.25 18.74
CA GLU A 148 14.07 -13.81 17.72
C GLU A 148 13.71 -13.29 16.34
N PHE A 149 14.73 -12.93 15.56
CA PHE A 149 14.62 -12.54 14.16
C PHE A 149 15.98 -12.70 13.45
N GLU A 150 15.98 -13.18 12.20
CA GLU A 150 17.21 -13.42 11.42
C GLU A 150 18.28 -14.23 12.20
N ASP A 151 17.83 -15.30 12.86
CA ASP A 151 18.65 -16.21 13.69
C ASP A 151 19.40 -15.52 14.85
N LYS A 152 18.95 -14.32 15.24
CA LYS A 152 19.47 -13.57 16.37
C LYS A 152 18.38 -13.32 17.40
N ARG A 153 18.74 -13.46 18.68
CA ARG A 153 17.93 -13.01 19.80
C ARG A 153 18.23 -11.55 20.07
N HIS A 154 17.21 -10.71 20.02
CA HIS A 154 17.32 -9.32 20.41
C HIS A 154 16.63 -9.09 21.76
N GLU A 155 17.38 -8.56 22.72
CA GLU A 155 16.87 -8.24 24.05
C GLU A 155 16.32 -6.82 24.11
N ILE A 156 15.35 -6.60 25.00
CA ILE A 156 14.74 -5.29 25.24
C ILE A 156 14.95 -4.94 26.72
N GLY A 157 15.99 -4.15 27.00
CA GLY A 157 16.30 -3.71 28.37
C GLY A 157 15.47 -2.53 28.87
N SER A 158 14.64 -1.92 28.03
CA SER A 158 13.80 -0.77 28.39
C SER A 158 12.47 -0.84 27.64
N ILE A 159 11.38 -0.99 28.39
CA ILE A 159 10.01 -1.09 27.88
C ILE A 159 9.30 0.25 28.09
N PRO A 160 8.81 0.91 27.02
CA PRO A 160 8.06 2.15 27.17
C PRO A 160 6.73 1.94 27.91
N LEU A 161 6.20 3.01 28.53
CA LEU A 161 4.89 3.00 29.19
C LEU A 161 3.75 2.92 28.16
N LEU A 162 3.47 1.74 27.60
CA LEU A 162 2.51 1.57 26.50
C LEU A 162 1.05 1.42 26.94
N ALA A 163 0.80 1.18 28.23
CA ALA A 163 -0.53 1.03 28.80
C ALA A 163 -0.67 1.85 30.09
N PRO A 164 -1.81 2.53 30.32
CA PRO A 164 -2.12 3.09 31.63
C PRO A 164 -2.51 1.97 32.59
N TRP A 165 -2.30 2.18 33.88
CA TRP A 165 -2.58 1.19 34.93
C TRP A 165 -3.71 1.65 35.84
N TRP A 166 -4.51 0.70 36.29
CA TRP A 166 -5.70 0.96 37.10
C TRP A 166 -5.94 -0.19 38.08
N ASP A 167 -6.45 0.13 39.26
CA ASP A 167 -7.11 -0.87 40.11
C ASP A 167 -8.46 -1.22 39.47
N ARG A 168 -8.67 -2.51 39.20
CA ARG A 168 -9.83 -3.05 38.46
C ARG A 168 -10.51 -4.13 39.26
N PHE A 169 -11.85 -4.13 39.19
CA PHE A 169 -12.65 -5.20 39.74
C PHE A 169 -12.65 -6.39 38.76
N VAL A 170 -12.21 -7.55 39.23
CA VAL A 170 -12.00 -8.75 38.43
C VAL A 170 -12.76 -9.93 39.00
N LYS A 171 -13.22 -10.81 38.10
CA LYS A 171 -13.88 -12.06 38.45
C LYS A 171 -12.84 -13.08 38.92
N CYS A 172 -13.05 -13.64 40.10
CA CYS A 172 -12.26 -14.75 40.63
C CYS A 172 -13.18 -15.87 41.13
N GLU A 173 -12.69 -17.11 41.14
CA GLU A 173 -13.46 -18.29 41.57
C GLU A 173 -13.95 -18.18 43.02
N GLN A 174 -13.23 -17.43 43.86
CA GLN A 174 -13.51 -17.24 45.29
C GLN A 174 -14.34 -15.98 45.59
N GLY A 175 -14.85 -15.31 44.55
CA GLY A 175 -15.54 -14.03 44.63
C GLY A 175 -14.75 -12.91 43.96
N ASP A 176 -15.46 -11.88 43.47
CA ASP A 176 -14.84 -10.77 42.75
C ASP A 176 -13.86 -10.00 43.66
N THR A 177 -12.70 -9.63 43.12
CA THR A 177 -11.62 -8.95 43.85
C THR A 177 -11.07 -7.76 43.06
N THR A 178 -10.19 -6.97 43.69
CA THR A 178 -9.51 -5.85 43.02
C THR A 178 -8.09 -6.24 42.65
N ALA A 179 -7.71 -6.04 41.38
CA ALA A 179 -6.37 -6.28 40.87
C ALA A 179 -5.81 -5.03 40.17
N PHE A 180 -4.51 -4.79 40.30
CA PHE A 180 -3.82 -3.66 39.68
C PHE A 180 -3.31 -4.02 38.28
N LEU A 181 -4.02 -3.60 37.24
CA LEU A 181 -3.81 -4.10 35.87
C LEU A 181 -3.48 -3.00 34.86
N PRO A 182 -2.61 -3.28 33.87
CA PRO A 182 -2.43 -2.44 32.70
C PRO A 182 -3.63 -2.57 31.74
N ALA A 183 -4.13 -1.44 31.23
CA ALA A 183 -5.16 -1.40 30.20
C ALA A 183 -4.55 -1.55 28.80
N LEU A 184 -4.42 -2.80 28.35
CA LEU A 184 -3.67 -3.15 27.12
C LEU A 184 -4.42 -2.87 25.82
N SER A 185 -5.70 -2.55 25.88
CA SER A 185 -6.57 -2.34 24.72
C SER A 185 -5.97 -1.33 23.72
N GLY A 186 -5.37 -0.24 24.20
CA GLY A 186 -4.72 0.77 23.33
C GLY A 186 -3.51 0.22 22.56
N LEU A 187 -2.64 -0.55 23.23
CA LEU A 187 -1.48 -1.21 22.60
C LEU A 187 -1.93 -2.29 21.61
N ARG A 188 -2.90 -3.12 21.99
CA ARG A 188 -3.43 -4.19 21.13
C ARG A 188 -4.15 -3.64 19.91
N MET A 189 -4.82 -2.49 20.01
CA MET A 189 -5.34 -1.78 18.84
C MET A 189 -4.23 -1.36 17.88
N VAL A 190 -3.09 -0.86 18.39
CA VAL A 190 -1.94 -0.49 17.57
C VAL A 190 -1.36 -1.70 16.84
N ILE A 191 -1.14 -2.81 17.55
CA ILE A 191 -0.63 -4.05 16.96
C ILE A 191 -1.63 -4.58 15.91
N GLY A 192 -2.91 -4.63 16.25
CA GLY A 192 -3.98 -5.06 15.33
C GLY A 192 -4.04 -4.20 14.07
N ALA A 193 -3.84 -2.88 14.19
CA ALA A 193 -3.80 -1.98 13.03
C ALA A 193 -2.60 -2.23 12.11
N LEU A 194 -1.41 -2.47 12.68
CA LEU A 194 -0.21 -2.80 11.92
C LEU A 194 -0.31 -4.17 11.22
N GLU A 195 -0.97 -5.13 11.86
CA GLU A 195 -1.13 -6.50 11.36
C GLU A 195 -2.23 -6.67 10.31
N THR A 196 -3.26 -5.82 10.33
CA THR A 196 -4.46 -5.99 9.49
C THR A 196 -4.66 -4.88 8.45
N GLY A 197 -4.08 -3.69 8.68
CA GLY A 197 -4.31 -2.50 7.85
C GLY A 197 -5.74 -1.93 7.94
N ILE A 198 -6.58 -2.46 8.82
CA ILE A 198 -7.90 -1.91 9.09
C ILE A 198 -7.74 -0.52 9.73
N ARG A 199 -8.67 0.40 9.44
CA ARG A 199 -8.63 1.74 10.06
C ARG A 199 -8.77 1.59 11.58
N PHE A 200 -8.09 2.45 12.35
CA PHE A 200 -8.22 2.47 13.81
C PHE A 200 -9.68 2.52 14.27
N GLN A 201 -10.54 3.36 13.66
CA GLN A 201 -11.98 3.36 13.95
C GLN A 201 -12.65 2.00 13.65
N GLY A 202 -12.27 1.31 12.57
CA GLY A 202 -12.81 -0.02 12.28
C GLY A 202 -12.42 -1.06 13.32
N ILE A 203 -11.22 -0.96 13.89
CA ILE A 203 -10.73 -1.85 14.97
C ILE A 203 -11.38 -1.48 16.31
N GLN A 204 -11.42 -0.18 16.64
CA GLN A 204 -12.01 0.39 17.85
C GLN A 204 -13.44 -0.08 18.07
N TRP A 205 -14.20 -0.18 16.98
CA TRP A 205 -15.62 -0.53 17.00
C TRP A 205 -15.90 -2.00 16.65
N LEU A 206 -14.90 -2.88 16.67
CA LEU A 206 -15.13 -4.31 16.51
C LEU A 206 -16.11 -4.81 17.58
N ASP A 207 -17.15 -5.51 17.14
CA ASP A 207 -18.13 -6.10 18.04
C ASP A 207 -17.66 -7.46 18.55
N ARG A 208 -17.56 -7.57 19.88
CA ARG A 208 -17.17 -8.78 20.60
C ARG A 208 -18.01 -10.00 20.20
N LYS A 209 -19.30 -9.84 19.91
CA LYS A 209 -20.20 -10.95 19.56
C LYS A 209 -20.03 -11.44 18.13
N THR A 210 -19.55 -10.58 17.22
CA THR A 210 -19.60 -10.87 15.78
C THR A 210 -18.24 -11.04 15.14
N TYR A 211 -17.17 -10.47 15.71
CA TYR A 211 -15.87 -10.39 15.02
C TYR A 211 -15.31 -11.78 14.62
N ARG A 212 -15.57 -12.81 15.43
CA ARG A 212 -15.17 -14.21 15.17
C ARG A 212 -16.30 -15.13 14.72
N SER A 213 -17.48 -14.60 14.37
CA SER A 213 -18.66 -15.42 14.01
C SER A 213 -18.46 -16.36 12.81
N LEU A 214 -17.41 -16.12 12.00
CA LEU A 214 -17.04 -16.95 10.85
C LEU A 214 -15.78 -17.78 11.10
N ALA A 215 -15.14 -17.64 12.27
CA ALA A 215 -13.93 -18.36 12.59
C ALA A 215 -14.28 -19.77 13.07
N ASP A 216 -13.57 -20.77 12.55
CA ASP A 216 -13.62 -22.13 13.07
C ASP A 216 -12.57 -22.27 14.18
N ASP A 217 -13.00 -22.09 15.43
CA ASP A 217 -12.13 -22.22 16.61
C ASP A 217 -11.64 -23.67 16.82
N GLY A 218 -12.20 -24.65 16.10
CA GLY A 218 -11.88 -26.08 16.19
C GLY A 218 -10.87 -26.59 15.16
N ALA A 219 -10.34 -25.74 14.27
CA ALA A 219 -9.35 -26.10 13.25
C ALA A 219 -7.92 -25.63 13.64
N PRO A 220 -7.22 -26.31 14.57
CA PRO A 220 -5.83 -26.01 14.88
C PRO A 220 -4.96 -26.27 13.64
N GLY A 221 -4.47 -25.20 13.01
CA GLY A 221 -3.60 -25.28 11.82
C GLY A 221 -3.86 -24.21 10.76
N SER A 222 -5.00 -23.51 10.78
CA SER A 222 -5.24 -22.44 9.79
C SER A 222 -4.44 -21.17 10.11
N GLU A 223 -3.44 -20.86 9.27
CA GLU A 223 -2.62 -19.65 9.37
C GLU A 223 -3.41 -18.35 9.10
N LEU A 224 -4.53 -18.45 8.39
CA LEU A 224 -5.44 -17.35 8.07
C LEU A 224 -6.82 -17.60 8.67
N VAL A 225 -7.41 -16.58 9.27
CA VAL A 225 -8.72 -16.68 9.93
C VAL A 225 -9.62 -15.52 9.51
N PRO A 226 -10.91 -15.78 9.24
CA PRO A 226 -11.85 -14.73 8.87
C PRO A 226 -12.14 -13.79 10.06
N LEU A 227 -12.23 -12.50 9.76
CA LEU A 227 -12.63 -11.44 10.67
C LEU A 227 -13.84 -10.70 10.10
N VAL A 228 -14.86 -10.47 10.94
CA VAL A 228 -16.01 -9.63 10.60
C VAL A 228 -15.80 -8.23 11.18
N VAL A 229 -15.88 -7.22 10.32
CA VAL A 229 -15.80 -5.80 10.69
C VAL A 229 -17.19 -5.20 10.55
N ASN A 230 -17.83 -4.90 11.67
CA ASN A 230 -19.24 -4.47 11.77
C ASN A 230 -19.48 -3.01 11.38
N THR A 231 -18.48 -2.13 11.52
CA THR A 231 -18.62 -0.69 11.22
C THR A 231 -17.56 -0.23 10.24
N ASP A 232 -17.92 0.62 9.28
CA ASP A 232 -16.98 1.31 8.41
C ASP A 232 -17.46 2.72 8.06
N LYS A 233 -16.53 3.61 7.70
CA LYS A 233 -16.85 4.97 7.27
C LYS A 233 -17.61 5.01 5.94
N VAL A 234 -17.30 4.10 5.02
CA VAL A 234 -17.79 4.11 3.64
C VAL A 234 -18.88 3.07 3.41
N ARG A 235 -18.78 1.90 4.07
CA ARG A 235 -19.76 0.82 3.92
C ARG A 235 -20.91 0.96 4.91
N ASP A 236 -22.12 0.69 4.43
CA ASP A 236 -23.35 0.67 5.25
C ASP A 236 -23.63 -0.70 5.88
N ARG A 237 -22.86 -1.73 5.51
CA ARG A 237 -23.02 -3.10 6.01
C ARG A 237 -21.70 -3.65 6.55
N PRO A 238 -21.75 -4.58 7.53
CA PRO A 238 -20.59 -5.35 7.96
C PRO A 238 -19.88 -5.99 6.77
N TRP A 239 -18.57 -6.16 6.87
CA TRP A 239 -17.79 -6.82 5.85
C TRP A 239 -16.81 -7.81 6.46
N LYS A 240 -16.42 -8.80 5.66
CA LYS A 240 -15.48 -9.86 6.06
C LYS A 240 -14.13 -9.67 5.41
N THR A 241 -13.08 -10.07 6.13
CA THR A 241 -11.70 -10.08 5.67
C THR A 241 -10.96 -11.29 6.23
N LEU A 242 -9.72 -11.52 5.81
CA LEU A 242 -8.82 -12.52 6.38
C LEU A 242 -7.70 -11.83 7.16
N ILE A 243 -7.37 -12.37 8.32
CA ILE A 243 -6.25 -11.93 9.14
C ILE A 243 -5.35 -13.12 9.46
N VAL A 244 -4.07 -12.84 9.72
CA VAL A 244 -3.12 -13.86 10.17
C VAL A 244 -3.49 -14.36 11.57
N ARG A 245 -3.24 -15.65 11.85
CA ARG A 245 -3.54 -16.31 13.12
C ARG A 245 -3.10 -15.50 14.34
N ARG A 246 -1.84 -15.03 14.34
CA ARG A 246 -1.29 -14.20 15.43
C ARG A 246 -2.09 -12.93 15.74
N ALA A 247 -2.66 -12.30 14.71
CA ALA A 247 -3.49 -11.10 14.88
C ALA A 247 -4.87 -11.45 15.45
N TYR A 248 -5.41 -12.63 15.12
CA TYR A 248 -6.62 -13.11 15.76
C TYR A 248 -6.37 -13.54 17.21
N ASP A 249 -5.24 -14.18 17.50
CA ASP A 249 -4.87 -14.54 18.88
C ASP A 249 -4.76 -13.30 19.75
N LEU A 250 -4.24 -12.20 19.22
CA LEU A 250 -4.28 -10.88 19.87
C LEU A 250 -5.71 -10.43 20.20
N LEU A 251 -6.66 -10.59 19.27
CA LEU A 251 -8.07 -10.25 19.52
C LEU A 251 -8.70 -11.17 20.58
N ARG A 252 -8.34 -12.46 20.61
CA ARG A 252 -8.78 -13.39 21.67
C ARG A 252 -8.19 -13.02 23.03
N ARG A 253 -6.93 -12.59 23.08
CA ARG A 253 -6.33 -12.08 24.33
C ARG A 253 -7.00 -10.80 24.81
N GLU A 254 -7.44 -9.94 23.88
CA GLU A 254 -8.25 -8.78 24.22
C GLU A 254 -9.60 -9.20 24.79
N GLU A 255 -10.31 -10.11 24.13
CA GLU A 255 -11.56 -10.62 24.64
C GLU A 255 -11.41 -11.24 26.04
N ALA A 256 -10.41 -12.11 26.22
CA ALA A 256 -10.13 -12.74 27.51
C ALA A 256 -9.86 -11.68 28.59
N TYR A 257 -9.09 -10.63 28.27
CA TYR A 257 -8.89 -9.50 29.17
C TYR A 257 -10.20 -8.78 29.54
N GLN A 258 -11.12 -8.62 28.59
CA GLN A 258 -12.44 -8.03 28.86
C GLN A 258 -13.35 -8.96 29.68
N ASP A 259 -13.22 -10.28 29.55
CA ASP A 259 -13.98 -11.27 30.33
C ASP A 259 -13.58 -11.32 31.79
N LEU A 260 -12.31 -11.04 32.10
CA LEU A 260 -11.79 -10.98 33.46
C LEU A 260 -12.45 -9.87 34.28
N LEU A 261 -12.97 -8.82 33.66
CA LEU A 261 -13.49 -7.66 34.35
C LEU A 261 -14.91 -7.94 34.89
N ALA A 262 -15.13 -7.57 36.15
CA ALA A 262 -16.41 -7.67 36.85
C ALA A 262 -17.21 -6.35 36.83
N ASP A 263 -16.87 -5.41 35.94
CA ASP A 263 -17.54 -4.11 35.90
C ASP A 263 -19.02 -4.24 35.45
N ALA A 264 -19.93 -3.47 36.07
CA ALA A 264 -21.37 -3.53 35.79
C ALA A 264 -21.76 -3.19 34.32
N PHE A 265 -20.85 -2.58 33.57
CA PHE A 265 -21.05 -2.17 32.17
C PHE A 265 -20.44 -3.15 31.16
N VAL A 266 -19.95 -4.31 31.60
CA VAL A 266 -19.22 -5.26 30.74
C VAL A 266 -20.05 -5.80 29.58
N ASP A 267 -21.38 -5.90 29.73
CA ASP A 267 -22.24 -6.46 28.68
C ASP A 267 -23.21 -5.43 28.08
N ARG A 268 -22.92 -4.13 28.25
CA ARG A 268 -23.78 -3.04 27.73
C ARG A 268 -23.42 -2.68 26.28
N PRO A 269 -24.29 -2.94 25.29
CA PRO A 269 -24.09 -2.44 23.93
C PRO A 269 -24.21 -0.91 23.89
N VAL A 270 -23.47 -0.29 22.99
CA VAL A 270 -23.43 1.17 22.82
C VAL A 270 -23.65 1.58 21.37
N PHE A 271 -24.28 2.73 21.18
CA PHE A 271 -24.48 3.30 19.85
C PHE A 271 -23.17 3.82 19.26
N TYR A 272 -22.93 3.53 17.97
CA TYR A 272 -21.76 4.01 17.23
C TYR A 272 -21.62 5.53 17.31
N GLU A 273 -20.45 6.02 17.73
CA GLU A 273 -20.15 7.44 17.98
C GLU A 273 -21.18 8.15 18.89
N ARG A 274 -21.85 7.39 19.79
CA ARG A 274 -22.93 7.88 20.66
C ARG A 274 -24.12 8.47 19.89
N ARG A 275 -24.38 7.99 18.68
CA ARG A 275 -25.51 8.42 17.84
C ARG A 275 -26.62 7.37 17.88
N GLU A 276 -27.72 7.69 18.57
CA GLU A 276 -28.89 6.81 18.67
C GLU A 276 -29.45 6.42 17.29
N HIS A 277 -29.45 7.36 16.34
CA HIS A 277 -29.85 7.13 14.95
C HIS A 277 -28.66 6.79 14.04
N SER A 278 -27.74 5.94 14.51
CA SER A 278 -26.67 5.40 13.66
C SER A 278 -27.25 4.39 12.66
N ARG A 279 -26.63 4.30 11.46
CA ARG A 279 -26.92 3.24 10.48
C ARG A 279 -26.47 1.84 10.95
N PHE A 280 -25.66 1.78 11.99
CA PHE A 280 -25.15 0.54 12.58
C PHE A 280 -25.95 0.17 13.82
N ALA A 281 -26.21 -1.13 13.98
CA ALA A 281 -26.77 -1.66 15.22
C ALA A 281 -25.87 -1.31 16.42
N PRO A 282 -26.43 -1.25 17.65
CA PRO A 282 -25.63 -1.10 18.86
C PRO A 282 -24.52 -2.15 18.93
N VAL A 283 -23.31 -1.70 19.23
CA VAL A 283 -22.09 -2.51 19.22
C VAL A 283 -21.74 -2.87 20.65
N LEU A 284 -21.36 -4.12 20.91
CA LEU A 284 -20.65 -4.48 22.14
C LEU A 284 -19.13 -4.40 21.89
N PRO A 285 -18.43 -3.32 22.30
CA PRO A 285 -17.06 -3.11 21.86
C PRO A 285 -16.11 -4.18 22.40
N LEU A 286 -15.28 -4.74 21.53
CA LEU A 286 -14.15 -5.62 21.89
C LEU A 286 -13.07 -4.82 22.64
N PHE A 287 -12.70 -3.64 22.11
CA PHE A 287 -11.72 -2.75 22.74
C PHE A 287 -12.41 -1.71 23.61
N ARG A 288 -12.87 -2.11 24.79
CA ARG A 288 -13.57 -1.23 25.72
C ARG A 288 -12.62 -0.32 26.48
N GLY A 289 -13.05 0.92 26.71
CA GLY A 289 -12.33 1.89 27.52
C GLY A 289 -12.26 1.46 28.99
N PRO A 290 -11.20 1.87 29.74
CA PRO A 290 -11.16 1.67 31.18
C PRO A 290 -12.38 2.33 31.82
N GLN A 291 -13.11 1.60 32.67
CA GLN A 291 -14.25 2.10 33.44
C GLN A 291 -15.41 2.69 32.61
N SER A 292 -15.58 2.27 31.35
CA SER A 292 -16.61 2.80 30.46
C SER A 292 -17.23 1.70 29.60
N SER A 293 -18.50 1.81 29.23
CA SER A 293 -19.11 0.94 28.20
C SER A 293 -18.67 1.28 26.77
N GLN A 294 -18.07 2.46 26.58
CA GLN A 294 -17.62 2.95 25.28
C GLN A 294 -16.29 2.31 24.87
N PRO A 295 -15.97 2.28 23.56
CA PRO A 295 -14.64 1.90 23.12
C PRO A 295 -13.54 2.79 23.70
N VAL A 296 -12.31 2.27 23.70
CA VAL A 296 -11.10 3.04 24.02
C VAL A 296 -11.05 4.32 23.20
N ALA A 297 -10.81 5.47 23.84
CA ALA A 297 -10.75 6.77 23.17
C ALA A 297 -9.52 6.92 22.27
N ASP A 298 -9.62 7.79 21.26
CA ASP A 298 -8.55 8.01 20.28
C ASP A 298 -7.21 8.40 20.90
N GLY A 299 -7.24 9.14 22.00
CA GLY A 299 -6.05 9.54 22.75
C GLY A 299 -5.25 8.35 23.27
N ALA A 300 -5.91 7.27 23.71
CA ALA A 300 -5.23 6.14 24.34
C ALA A 300 -4.36 5.34 23.35
N TYR A 301 -4.89 5.00 22.16
CA TYR A 301 -4.06 4.35 21.14
C TYR A 301 -3.04 5.31 20.52
N THR A 302 -3.32 6.62 20.51
CA THR A 302 -2.37 7.63 19.99
C THR A 302 -1.16 7.77 20.91
N THR A 303 -1.37 7.79 22.23
CA THR A 303 -0.28 7.77 23.22
C THR A 303 0.52 6.47 23.15
N ALA A 304 -0.15 5.31 23.06
CA ALA A 304 0.53 4.03 22.90
C ALA A 304 1.38 4.00 21.61
N TRP A 305 0.83 4.51 20.50
CA TRP A 305 1.55 4.63 19.23
C TRP A 305 2.80 5.49 19.35
N GLU A 306 2.68 6.69 19.93
CA GLU A 306 3.83 7.60 20.08
C GLU A 306 4.95 6.98 20.90
N ARG A 307 4.62 6.42 22.07
CA ARG A 307 5.59 5.77 22.94
C ARG A 307 6.22 4.53 22.31
N LEU A 308 5.43 3.75 21.55
CA LEU A 308 5.92 2.60 20.81
C LEU A 308 6.92 3.02 19.73
N ILE A 309 6.60 4.02 18.90
CA ILE A 309 7.49 4.45 17.81
C ILE A 309 8.79 5.05 18.35
N VAL A 310 8.72 5.86 19.41
CA VAL A 310 9.92 6.44 20.02
C VAL A 310 10.77 5.36 20.69
N GLY A 311 10.16 4.51 21.53
CA GLY A 311 10.85 3.42 22.23
C GLY A 311 11.50 2.44 21.26
N PHE A 312 10.77 2.04 20.21
CA PHE A 312 11.30 1.19 19.14
C PHE A 312 12.46 1.85 18.39
N SER A 313 12.35 3.14 18.04
CA SER A 313 13.42 3.83 17.30
C SER A 313 14.71 3.90 18.09
N LEU A 314 14.62 4.21 19.39
CA LEU A 314 15.76 4.24 20.31
C LEU A 314 16.35 2.85 20.54
N TRP A 315 15.50 1.82 20.63
CA TRP A 315 15.93 0.45 20.75
C TRP A 315 16.65 -0.04 19.48
N TYR A 316 16.09 0.24 18.30
CA TYR A 316 16.59 -0.25 17.01
C TYR A 316 18.00 0.29 16.71
N GLU A 317 18.24 1.57 16.97
CA GLU A 317 19.55 2.22 16.79
C GLU A 317 20.66 1.56 17.65
N ARG A 318 20.30 1.04 18.83
CA ARG A 318 21.27 0.41 19.75
C ARG A 318 21.50 -1.08 19.47
N HIS A 319 20.49 -1.79 18.95
CA HIS A 319 20.48 -3.26 18.93
C HIS A 319 20.54 -3.88 17.53
N VAL A 320 20.52 -3.07 16.46
CA VAL A 320 20.64 -3.56 15.08
C VAL A 320 21.97 -3.07 14.49
N PRO A 321 23.01 -3.93 14.38
CA PRO A 321 24.33 -3.54 13.90
C PRO A 321 24.30 -3.00 12.47
N GLY A 322 24.98 -1.87 12.22
CA GLY A 322 25.09 -1.26 10.89
C GLY A 322 23.80 -0.56 10.40
N ALA A 323 22.78 -0.47 11.24
CA ALA A 323 21.56 0.24 10.89
C ALA A 323 21.71 1.76 10.97
N GLU A 324 21.19 2.47 9.97
CA GLU A 324 21.05 3.93 10.06
C GLU A 324 19.98 4.32 11.10
N PRO A 325 20.18 5.43 11.84
CA PRO A 325 19.19 5.93 12.79
C PRO A 325 17.82 6.14 12.14
N LEU A 326 16.78 5.54 12.73
CA LEU A 326 15.42 5.64 12.24
C LEU A 326 14.89 7.06 12.46
N ARG A 327 14.83 7.87 11.39
CA ARG A 327 14.23 9.22 11.39
C ARG A 327 12.70 9.19 11.44
N MET A 328 12.14 8.47 12.41
CA MET A 328 10.70 8.26 12.61
C MET A 328 10.06 9.29 13.53
N TRP A 329 10.86 10.04 14.29
CA TRP A 329 10.42 11.09 15.20
C TRP A 329 11.47 12.22 15.28
N ARG A 330 11.06 13.38 15.79
CA ARG A 330 11.96 14.51 16.11
C ARG A 330 11.35 15.42 17.16
N TYR A 331 12.17 16.20 17.85
CA TYR A 331 11.69 17.31 18.67
C TYR A 331 11.30 18.51 17.79
N VAL A 332 10.21 19.17 18.15
CA VAL A 332 9.78 20.45 17.58
C VAL A 332 9.38 21.39 18.70
N PRO A 333 9.54 22.71 18.55
CA PRO A 333 9.02 23.66 19.54
C PRO A 333 7.49 23.55 19.64
N ASP A 334 6.95 23.70 20.84
CA ASP A 334 5.53 23.96 21.01
C ASP A 334 5.19 25.32 20.38
N THR A 335 4.15 25.38 19.58
CA THR A 335 3.80 26.60 18.83
C THR A 335 2.35 26.99 19.06
N GLU A 336 2.10 28.29 19.05
CA GLU A 336 0.74 28.80 19.16
C GLU A 336 -0.09 28.48 17.90
N PRO A 337 -1.34 28.01 18.02
CA PRO A 337 -2.16 27.55 16.87
C PRO A 337 -2.39 28.60 15.77
N GLY A 338 -2.37 29.90 16.11
CA GLY A 338 -2.61 30.99 15.16
C GLY A 338 -1.32 31.58 14.56
N THR A 339 -0.33 31.88 15.40
CA THR A 339 0.89 32.58 14.97
C THR A 339 1.99 31.62 14.48
N ARG A 340 1.90 30.33 14.83
CA ARG A 340 2.94 29.32 14.63
C ARG A 340 4.30 29.69 15.26
N LYS A 341 4.35 30.71 16.12
CA LYS A 341 5.54 31.09 16.86
C LYS A 341 5.73 30.16 18.07
N PRO A 342 6.98 29.91 18.49
CA PRO A 342 7.26 29.16 19.71
C PRO A 342 6.50 29.75 20.90
N ARG A 343 5.80 28.90 21.64
CA ARG A 343 5.11 29.30 22.86
C ARG A 343 6.16 29.54 23.93
N VAL A 344 6.35 30.80 24.30
CA VAL A 344 7.30 31.18 25.35
C VAL A 344 6.65 30.94 26.71
N THR A 345 7.34 30.15 27.53
CA THR A 345 7.04 29.88 28.93
C THR A 345 8.22 30.31 29.78
N MET A 346 7.99 30.81 30.98
CA MET A 346 9.09 31.12 31.91
C MET A 346 9.47 29.84 32.67
N HIS A 347 10.70 29.37 32.48
CA HIS A 347 11.27 28.35 33.34
C HIS A 347 11.83 29.03 34.59
N VAL A 348 11.43 28.52 35.76
CA VAL A 348 11.91 29.00 37.05
C VAL A 348 12.79 27.92 37.66
N GLU A 349 14.06 28.21 37.85
CA GLU A 349 15.02 27.32 38.51
C GLU A 349 15.66 28.10 39.67
N GLY A 350 15.18 27.86 40.88
CA GLY A 350 15.51 28.72 42.03
C GLY A 350 14.97 30.14 41.85
N GLU A 351 15.85 31.14 41.94
CA GLU A 351 15.50 32.56 41.71
C GLU A 351 15.63 32.99 40.24
N GLU A 352 16.25 32.17 39.38
CA GLU A 352 16.45 32.53 37.99
C GLU A 352 15.18 32.25 37.15
N GLN A 353 14.76 33.26 36.38
CA GLN A 353 13.66 33.15 35.43
C GLN A 353 14.19 33.28 34.01
N ARG A 354 14.09 32.21 33.22
CA ARG A 354 14.56 32.19 31.83
C ARG A 354 13.40 31.92 30.87
N PRO A 355 13.20 32.73 29.82
CA PRO A 355 12.21 32.43 28.79
C PRO A 355 12.66 31.19 28.02
N CYS A 356 11.82 30.16 28.00
CA CYS A 356 12.04 28.92 27.29
C CYS A 356 10.83 28.55 26.42
N CYS A 357 10.98 27.55 25.57
CA CYS A 357 9.87 26.94 24.85
C CYS A 357 9.91 25.43 25.08
N LEU A 358 8.78 24.85 25.48
CA LEU A 358 8.68 23.41 25.63
C LEU A 358 8.84 22.71 24.28
N LEU A 359 9.64 21.65 24.24
CA LEU A 359 9.76 20.80 23.07
C LEU A 359 8.67 19.73 23.09
N LYS A 360 8.10 19.44 21.93
CA LYS A 360 7.15 18.37 21.69
C LYS A 360 7.74 17.33 20.76
N VAL A 361 7.38 16.08 20.96
CA VAL A 361 7.70 15.00 20.03
C VAL A 361 6.78 15.14 18.81
N LYS A 362 7.36 15.12 17.61
CA LYS A 362 6.64 15.05 16.35
C LYS A 362 7.01 13.78 15.61
N LEU A 363 6.03 12.91 15.42
CA LEU A 363 6.19 11.68 14.66
C LEU A 363 6.13 11.95 13.15
N ARG A 364 6.98 11.23 12.40
CA ARG A 364 6.91 11.12 10.94
C ARG A 364 5.75 10.21 10.52
N HIS A 365 5.49 9.16 11.29
CA HIS A 365 4.46 8.15 11.05
C HIS A 365 3.38 8.29 12.13
N THR A 366 2.17 8.64 11.73
CA THR A 366 1.03 8.81 12.65
C THR A 366 0.23 7.49 12.73
N PRO A 367 -0.73 7.31 13.65
CA PRO A 367 -1.60 6.12 13.64
C PRO A 367 -2.26 5.86 12.27
N HIS A 368 -2.56 6.91 11.51
CA HIS A 368 -3.08 6.77 10.14
C HIS A 368 -2.12 6.11 9.15
N SER A 369 -0.81 6.06 9.46
CA SER A 369 0.21 5.36 8.68
C SER A 369 0.13 3.85 8.81
N ALA A 370 -0.53 3.27 9.82
CA ALA A 370 -0.61 1.80 9.96
C ALA A 370 -1.20 1.12 8.71
N ARG A 371 -2.28 1.69 8.16
CA ARG A 371 -2.91 1.21 6.92
C ARG A 371 -2.00 1.37 5.70
N SER A 372 -1.33 2.52 5.53
CA SER A 372 -0.39 2.67 4.41
C SER A 372 0.80 1.74 4.54
N THR A 373 1.33 1.55 5.75
CA THR A 373 2.38 0.57 6.05
C THR A 373 1.97 -0.85 5.69
N PHE A 374 0.78 -1.30 6.13
CA PHE A 374 0.28 -2.63 5.81
C PHE A 374 0.18 -2.87 4.30
N ILE A 375 -0.38 -1.89 3.57
CA ILE A 375 -0.56 -1.94 2.12
C ILE A 375 0.80 -1.91 1.40
N SER A 376 1.66 -0.93 1.71
CA SER A 376 2.99 -0.80 1.10
C SER A 376 3.89 -2.01 1.35
N ALA A 377 3.85 -2.60 2.55
CA ALA A 377 4.69 -3.76 2.88
C ALA A 377 4.26 -5.04 2.13
N ARG A 378 3.01 -5.12 1.68
CA ARG A 378 2.47 -6.25 0.90
C ARG A 378 2.36 -5.96 -0.59
N SER A 379 2.59 -4.70 -0.98
CA SER A 379 2.66 -4.25 -2.37
C SER A 379 3.85 -4.93 -3.06
N GLY A 380 3.55 -5.90 -3.94
CA GLY A 380 4.54 -6.74 -4.62
C GLY A 380 4.63 -8.18 -4.13
N ILE A 381 3.90 -8.54 -3.06
CA ILE A 381 3.67 -9.92 -2.61
C ILE A 381 2.23 -10.34 -2.93
N LEU A 382 1.27 -9.44 -2.69
CA LEU A 382 -0.16 -9.67 -2.93
C LEU A 382 -0.70 -8.72 -4.00
N PRO A 383 -1.60 -9.19 -4.89
CA PRO A 383 -2.28 -8.33 -5.84
C PRO A 383 -2.99 -7.17 -5.14
N ILE A 384 -3.07 -6.02 -5.81
CA ILE A 384 -3.67 -4.82 -5.22
C ILE A 384 -5.17 -5.00 -4.94
N GLU A 385 -5.86 -5.86 -5.69
CA GLU A 385 -7.23 -6.25 -5.44
C GLU A 385 -7.37 -7.01 -4.13
N VAL A 386 -6.46 -7.95 -3.87
CA VAL A 386 -6.43 -8.75 -2.63
C VAL A 386 -6.08 -7.85 -1.46
N THR A 387 -5.05 -7.01 -1.59
CA THR A 387 -4.65 -6.06 -0.55
C THR A 387 -5.75 -5.03 -0.26
N GLY A 388 -6.44 -4.55 -1.30
CA GLY A 388 -7.59 -3.66 -1.19
C GLY A 388 -8.78 -4.32 -0.50
N TRP A 389 -9.07 -5.58 -0.84
CA TRP A 389 -10.10 -6.39 -0.20
C TRP A 389 -9.81 -6.59 1.29
N LEU A 390 -8.56 -6.93 1.65
CA LEU A 390 -8.14 -7.16 3.03
C LEU A 390 -8.40 -5.97 3.96
N VAL A 391 -8.25 -4.74 3.43
CA VAL A 391 -8.45 -3.50 4.19
C VAL A 391 -9.84 -2.87 4.00
N GLY A 392 -10.73 -3.51 3.24
CA GLY A 392 -12.10 -3.06 3.03
C GLY A 392 -12.26 -1.92 2.01
N HIS A 393 -11.31 -1.71 1.10
CA HIS A 393 -11.51 -0.78 -0.01
C HIS A 393 -12.59 -1.28 -0.98
N THR A 394 -13.43 -0.36 -1.47
CA THR A 394 -14.46 -0.64 -2.49
C THR A 394 -14.02 -0.23 -3.89
N ASN A 395 -13.06 0.70 -4.01
CA ASN A 395 -12.52 1.18 -5.29
C ASN A 395 -11.00 0.98 -5.34
N ARG A 396 -10.51 0.44 -6.46
CA ARG A 396 -9.07 0.22 -6.74
C ARG A 396 -8.25 1.50 -6.59
N ALA A 397 -8.77 2.65 -7.04
CA ALA A 397 -8.09 3.94 -6.95
C ALA A 397 -7.75 4.34 -5.50
N THR A 398 -8.58 3.92 -4.54
CA THR A 398 -8.32 4.20 -3.12
C THR A 398 -7.13 3.39 -2.60
N THR A 399 -6.91 2.16 -3.05
CA THR A 399 -5.73 1.35 -2.70
C THR A 399 -4.45 1.91 -3.32
N TYR A 400 -4.51 2.39 -4.56
CA TYR A 400 -3.39 3.05 -5.25
C TYR A 400 -2.87 4.30 -4.51
N HIS A 401 -3.74 5.02 -3.78
CA HIS A 401 -3.31 6.16 -2.95
C HIS A 401 -2.49 5.76 -1.72
N TYR A 402 -2.48 4.48 -1.33
CA TYR A 402 -1.75 3.97 -0.17
C TYR A 402 -0.51 3.16 -0.52
N THR A 403 -0.35 2.73 -1.77
CA THR A 403 0.91 2.21 -2.30
C THR A 403 1.90 3.36 -2.47
N VAL A 404 2.61 3.70 -1.40
CA VAL A 404 3.82 4.53 -1.53
C VAL A 404 4.93 3.57 -1.87
N GLU A 405 5.34 3.57 -3.14
CA GLU A 405 6.57 2.90 -3.54
C GLU A 405 7.77 3.64 -2.93
N GLU A 406 8.68 2.88 -2.34
CA GLU A 406 9.93 3.41 -1.80
C GLU A 406 10.68 4.18 -2.92
N GLU A 407 11.03 5.45 -2.72
CA GLU A 407 11.55 6.33 -3.77
C GLU A 407 12.77 5.73 -4.51
N ARG A 408 13.60 4.96 -3.80
CA ARG A 408 14.73 4.20 -4.38
C ARG A 408 14.27 3.08 -5.32
N LYS A 409 13.20 2.37 -4.97
CA LYS A 409 12.58 1.32 -5.80
C LYS A 409 11.80 1.92 -6.96
N LEU A 410 11.04 2.99 -6.74
CA LEU A 410 10.34 3.71 -7.82
C LEU A 410 11.33 4.31 -8.81
N LYS A 411 12.45 4.90 -8.36
CA LYS A 411 13.55 5.33 -9.22
C LYS A 411 14.17 4.16 -9.97
N ALA A 412 14.51 3.06 -9.31
CA ALA A 412 15.06 1.88 -9.98
C ALA A 412 14.07 1.25 -10.98
N LYS A 413 12.77 1.29 -10.70
CA LYS A 413 11.68 0.80 -11.57
C LYS A 413 11.44 1.71 -12.75
N LEU A 414 11.36 3.03 -12.54
CA LEU A 414 11.26 4.04 -13.60
C LEU A 414 12.51 4.01 -14.48
N ILE A 415 13.69 3.84 -13.90
CA ILE A 415 14.95 3.69 -14.64
C ILE A 415 15.00 2.35 -15.37
N ALA A 416 14.54 1.24 -14.79
CA ALA A 416 14.50 -0.06 -15.47
C ALA A 416 13.46 -0.11 -16.59
N ALA A 417 12.26 0.44 -16.39
CA ALA A 417 11.23 0.59 -17.41
C ALA A 417 11.64 1.59 -18.50
N SER A 418 12.34 2.66 -18.11
CA SER A 418 12.97 3.60 -19.04
C SER A 418 14.07 2.91 -19.85
N ASN A 419 14.98 2.16 -19.22
CA ASN A 419 16.02 1.42 -19.94
C ASN A 419 15.43 0.33 -20.85
N ALA A 420 14.33 -0.31 -20.44
CA ALA A 420 13.57 -1.28 -21.23
C ALA A 420 12.90 -0.67 -22.46
N LEU A 421 12.45 0.58 -22.41
CA LEU A 421 11.88 1.30 -23.56
C LEU A 421 12.95 1.91 -24.48
N TRP A 422 14.09 2.37 -23.96
CA TRP A 422 14.85 3.46 -24.61
C TRP A 422 16.27 3.10 -25.09
N ALA A 423 16.86 1.97 -24.68
CA ALA A 423 18.11 1.47 -25.23
C ALA A 423 18.25 -0.05 -25.06
N PRO A 424 17.93 -0.90 -26.06
CA PRO A 424 18.41 -2.27 -26.05
C PRO A 424 19.93 -2.21 -26.11
N ASP A 425 20.59 -2.53 -25.01
CA ASP A 425 22.02 -2.78 -25.02
C ASP A 425 22.27 -3.87 -26.08
N ARG A 426 23.13 -3.60 -27.08
CA ARG A 426 23.45 -4.60 -28.11
C ARG A 426 24.06 -5.86 -27.47
N ASP A 427 24.66 -5.70 -26.30
CA ASP A 427 25.22 -6.77 -25.49
C ASP A 427 24.27 -7.25 -24.37
N ASN A 428 23.09 -6.60 -24.18
CA ASN A 428 22.05 -7.01 -23.22
C ASN A 428 20.61 -6.60 -23.64
N PRO A 429 20.03 -7.24 -24.67
CA PRO A 429 18.68 -6.95 -25.10
C PRO A 429 17.63 -7.37 -24.05
N VAL A 430 16.75 -6.43 -23.70
CA VAL A 430 15.57 -6.64 -22.84
C VAL A 430 14.59 -7.66 -23.44
N HIS A 431 14.65 -7.86 -24.76
CA HIS A 431 13.88 -8.84 -25.51
C HIS A 431 14.81 -9.81 -26.25
N ILE A 432 14.76 -11.09 -25.89
CA ILE A 432 15.44 -12.15 -26.64
C ILE A 432 14.55 -12.54 -27.84
N ARG A 433 15.09 -12.46 -29.05
CA ARG A 433 14.44 -12.91 -30.30
C ARG A 433 14.91 -14.31 -30.65
N ALA A 434 14.42 -15.29 -29.91
CA ALA A 434 14.71 -16.71 -30.16
C ALA A 434 14.30 -17.17 -31.57
N ASP A 435 13.30 -16.51 -32.16
CA ASP A 435 12.77 -16.73 -33.51
C ASP A 435 13.65 -16.21 -34.65
N ALA A 436 14.56 -15.27 -34.36
CA ALA A 436 15.38 -14.63 -35.39
C ALA A 436 16.33 -15.64 -36.05
N VAL A 437 16.57 -15.47 -37.36
CA VAL A 437 17.48 -16.33 -38.15
C VAL A 437 18.87 -16.41 -37.50
N ASN A 438 19.33 -15.32 -36.90
CA ASN A 438 20.65 -15.21 -36.30
C ASN A 438 20.69 -15.46 -34.77
N SER A 439 19.60 -15.95 -34.17
CA SER A 439 19.53 -16.18 -32.72
C SER A 439 20.53 -17.24 -32.25
N ALA A 440 21.02 -17.12 -31.01
CA ALA A 440 21.92 -18.10 -30.42
C ALA A 440 21.31 -19.50 -30.43
N LEU A 441 20.01 -19.59 -30.11
CA LEU A 441 19.24 -20.83 -30.14
C LEU A 441 19.22 -21.47 -31.53
N ARG A 442 18.88 -20.71 -32.58
CA ARG A 442 18.74 -21.26 -33.93
C ARG A 442 20.08 -21.70 -34.52
N LYS A 443 21.13 -20.88 -34.36
CA LYS A 443 22.49 -21.23 -34.78
C LYS A 443 23.03 -22.47 -34.07
N SER A 444 22.79 -22.56 -32.77
CA SER A 444 23.16 -23.74 -31.97
C SER A 444 22.43 -24.97 -32.49
N PHE A 445 21.12 -24.85 -32.69
CA PHE A 445 20.27 -25.96 -33.14
C PHE A 445 20.64 -26.45 -34.54
N GLU A 446 20.92 -25.54 -35.48
CA GLU A 446 21.38 -25.89 -36.83
C GLU A 446 22.75 -26.59 -36.82
N SER A 447 23.61 -26.27 -35.84
CA SER A 447 24.94 -26.87 -35.72
C SER A 447 24.91 -28.25 -35.05
N ASN A 448 24.18 -28.40 -33.94
CA ASN A 448 24.08 -29.67 -33.21
C ASN A 448 22.78 -29.76 -32.38
N PRO A 449 21.67 -30.27 -32.97
CA PRO A 449 20.38 -30.35 -32.29
C PRO A 449 20.43 -31.09 -30.94
N GLY A 450 21.23 -32.17 -30.87
CA GLY A 450 21.32 -33.01 -29.67
C GLY A 450 21.94 -32.29 -28.47
N GLN A 451 23.03 -31.55 -28.70
CA GLN A 451 23.67 -30.76 -27.65
C GLN A 451 22.88 -29.50 -27.31
N THR A 452 22.22 -28.87 -28.28
CA THR A 452 21.36 -27.69 -28.04
C THR A 452 20.23 -28.00 -27.06
N VAL A 453 19.63 -29.19 -27.14
CA VAL A 453 18.55 -29.59 -26.21
C VAL A 453 18.99 -29.45 -24.76
N ALA A 454 20.19 -29.93 -24.41
CA ALA A 454 20.72 -29.82 -23.06
C ALA A 454 21.18 -28.39 -22.74
N ALA A 455 21.94 -27.75 -23.64
CA ALA A 455 22.53 -26.44 -23.41
C ALA A 455 21.50 -25.31 -23.20
N PHE A 456 20.37 -25.36 -23.92
CA PHE A 456 19.30 -24.36 -23.84
C PHE A 456 18.11 -24.81 -22.96
N GLY A 457 18.19 -26.00 -22.36
CA GLY A 457 17.13 -26.56 -21.52
C GLY A 457 15.81 -26.72 -22.27
N LEU A 458 15.85 -27.31 -23.48
CA LEU A 458 14.65 -27.51 -24.29
C LEU A 458 13.73 -28.53 -23.60
N GLN A 459 12.46 -28.16 -23.50
CA GLN A 459 11.44 -29.02 -22.90
C GLN A 459 10.10 -28.87 -23.61
N SER A 460 9.40 -30.00 -23.75
CA SER A 460 7.98 -30.01 -24.05
C SER A 460 7.19 -30.03 -22.73
N ILE A 461 6.16 -29.20 -22.65
CA ILE A 461 5.33 -29.04 -21.44
C ILE A 461 3.88 -29.04 -21.89
N SER A 462 3.10 -29.99 -21.37
CA SER A 462 1.65 -30.10 -21.59
C SER A 462 0.94 -30.10 -20.24
N LEU A 463 -0.11 -29.29 -20.11
CA LEU A 463 -0.96 -29.26 -18.92
C LEU A 463 -2.00 -30.38 -18.88
N LEU A 464 -2.30 -30.98 -20.03
CA LEU A 464 -3.48 -31.84 -20.23
C LEU A 464 -3.13 -33.32 -20.44
N ASN A 465 -1.85 -33.67 -20.56
CA ASN A 465 -1.41 -35.07 -20.68
C ASN A 465 -1.03 -35.61 -19.29
N VAL A 466 -1.90 -36.45 -18.72
CA VAL A 466 -1.66 -37.18 -17.47
C VAL A 466 -0.84 -38.45 -17.71
N ASP A 467 -0.86 -38.98 -18.95
CA ASP A 467 -0.08 -40.15 -19.36
C ASP A 467 1.16 -39.72 -20.16
N ALA A 468 2.33 -39.88 -19.53
CA ALA A 468 3.60 -39.29 -19.95
C ALA A 468 4.32 -40.00 -21.12
N SER A 469 3.71 -40.97 -21.82
CA SER A 469 4.45 -41.82 -22.78
C SER A 469 4.28 -41.50 -24.27
N ASP A 470 3.19 -40.88 -24.73
CA ASP A 470 2.84 -41.03 -26.16
C ASP A 470 3.08 -39.81 -27.05
N THR A 471 3.48 -38.65 -26.51
CA THR A 471 3.82 -37.47 -27.34
C THR A 471 4.92 -36.60 -26.73
N ASP A 472 6.17 -37.08 -26.78
CA ASP A 472 7.33 -36.25 -26.47
C ASP A 472 7.66 -35.33 -27.66
N GLY A 473 7.39 -34.03 -27.53
CA GLY A 473 7.74 -33.03 -28.55
C GLY A 473 9.22 -33.05 -28.92
N ILE A 474 10.13 -33.38 -27.99
CA ILE A 474 11.56 -33.48 -28.28
C ILE A 474 11.85 -34.65 -29.23
N SER A 475 11.23 -35.81 -29.01
CA SER A 475 11.35 -36.97 -29.91
C SER A 475 10.91 -36.63 -31.34
N VAL A 476 9.77 -35.93 -31.49
CA VAL A 476 9.27 -35.49 -32.80
C VAL A 476 10.25 -34.51 -33.43
N LEU A 477 10.75 -33.53 -32.68
CA LEU A 477 11.74 -32.56 -33.17
C LEU A 477 13.03 -33.22 -33.65
N ARG A 478 13.54 -34.25 -32.97
CA ARG A 478 14.74 -35.00 -33.38
C ARG A 478 14.56 -35.73 -34.71
N SER A 479 13.34 -36.18 -35.00
CA SER A 479 13.02 -36.88 -36.26
C SER A 479 12.58 -35.95 -37.40
N THR A 480 12.33 -34.67 -37.10
CA THR A 480 11.81 -33.70 -38.07
C THR A 480 12.96 -33.08 -38.86
N ALA A 481 12.86 -33.05 -40.19
CA ALA A 481 13.81 -32.30 -41.02
C ALA A 481 13.72 -30.79 -40.76
N MET A 482 14.87 -30.11 -40.73
CA MET A 482 14.95 -28.67 -40.40
C MET A 482 14.04 -27.76 -41.23
N SER A 483 13.76 -28.12 -42.49
CA SER A 483 12.85 -27.37 -43.37
C SER A 483 11.39 -27.34 -42.87
N TYR A 484 11.00 -28.29 -42.01
CA TYR A 484 9.68 -28.38 -41.40
C TYR A 484 9.64 -27.85 -39.97
N VAL A 485 10.79 -27.51 -39.37
CA VAL A 485 10.87 -26.93 -38.03
C VAL A 485 10.68 -25.42 -38.11
N THR A 486 9.71 -24.89 -37.37
CA THR A 486 9.46 -23.44 -37.32
C THR A 486 9.81 -22.87 -35.95
N PHE A 487 10.69 -21.86 -35.93
CA PHE A 487 11.03 -21.11 -34.73
C PHE A 487 10.07 -19.94 -34.57
N ARG A 488 9.31 -19.92 -33.48
CA ARG A 488 8.39 -18.84 -33.11
C ARG A 488 8.91 -18.10 -31.90
N GLU A 489 8.34 -16.92 -31.66
CA GLU A 489 8.78 -16.03 -30.59
C GLU A 489 8.76 -16.74 -29.25
N THR A 490 7.78 -17.62 -29.00
CA THR A 490 7.51 -18.28 -27.71
C THR A 490 7.91 -19.76 -27.63
N HIS A 491 8.17 -20.41 -28.76
CA HIS A 491 8.42 -21.85 -28.83
C HIS A 491 8.98 -22.27 -30.20
N ILE A 492 9.47 -23.50 -30.28
CA ILE A 492 9.80 -24.20 -31.51
C ILE A 492 8.64 -25.15 -31.85
N CYS A 493 8.15 -25.09 -33.08
CA CYS A 493 7.13 -25.97 -33.61
C CYS A 493 7.78 -27.03 -34.51
N PRO A 494 7.74 -28.32 -34.13
CA PRO A 494 8.33 -29.39 -34.94
C PRO A 494 7.46 -29.82 -36.13
N VAL A 495 6.24 -29.30 -36.27
CA VAL A 495 5.29 -29.72 -37.31
C VAL A 495 4.92 -28.58 -38.28
N GLY A 496 5.77 -27.57 -38.39
CA GLY A 496 5.59 -26.48 -39.38
C GLY A 496 4.25 -25.73 -39.25
N GLU A 497 3.69 -25.65 -38.04
CA GLU A 497 2.37 -25.06 -37.74
C GLU A 497 1.14 -25.76 -38.33
N ALA A 498 1.33 -26.90 -38.99
CA ALA A 498 0.24 -27.78 -39.36
C ALA A 498 -0.12 -28.66 -38.15
N CYS A 499 -1.05 -28.19 -37.31
CA CYS A 499 -1.45 -28.91 -36.10
C CYS A 499 -2.08 -30.28 -36.44
N PRO A 500 -1.49 -31.41 -35.99
CA PRO A 500 -2.07 -32.74 -36.19
C PRO A 500 -3.43 -32.88 -35.53
N SER A 501 -4.29 -33.77 -36.02
CA SER A 501 -5.65 -33.98 -35.50
C SER A 501 -5.67 -34.34 -34.01
N ASN A 502 -4.79 -35.23 -33.57
CA ASN A 502 -4.66 -35.61 -32.16
C ASN A 502 -4.22 -34.44 -31.26
N VAL A 503 -3.50 -33.45 -31.79
CA VAL A 503 -3.16 -32.23 -31.06
C VAL A 503 -4.34 -31.26 -31.02
N MET A 504 -5.09 -31.16 -32.13
CA MET A 504 -6.28 -30.32 -32.25
C MET A 504 -7.37 -30.69 -31.24
N ASP A 505 -7.50 -31.98 -30.90
CA ASP A 505 -8.44 -32.45 -29.87
C ASP A 505 -8.13 -31.86 -28.47
N VAL A 506 -6.86 -31.55 -28.21
CA VAL A 506 -6.39 -30.99 -26.93
C VAL A 506 -6.42 -29.46 -26.94
N ILE A 507 -5.94 -28.84 -28.02
CA ILE A 507 -5.77 -27.39 -28.10
C ILE A 507 -7.02 -26.65 -28.58
N VAL A 508 -8.01 -27.38 -29.11
CA VAL A 508 -9.34 -26.94 -29.60
C VAL A 508 -9.28 -26.02 -30.83
N GLU A 509 -8.34 -25.09 -30.89
CA GLU A 509 -8.13 -24.13 -31.96
C GLU A 509 -6.66 -24.18 -32.41
N PRO A 510 -6.37 -24.05 -33.72
CA PRO A 510 -5.00 -24.07 -34.20
C PRO A 510 -4.15 -22.99 -33.52
N ARG A 511 -2.85 -23.26 -33.36
CA ARG A 511 -1.85 -22.32 -32.83
C ARG A 511 -2.05 -21.87 -31.37
N ARG A 512 -2.84 -22.61 -30.57
CA ARG A 512 -2.89 -22.47 -29.09
C ARG A 512 -1.70 -23.16 -28.41
N CYS A 513 -0.50 -22.74 -28.78
CA CYS A 513 0.74 -23.45 -28.43
C CYS A 513 1.08 -23.43 -26.94
N GLY A 514 0.37 -22.67 -26.10
CA GLY A 514 0.47 -22.78 -24.63
C GLY A 514 -0.04 -24.10 -24.09
N LEU A 515 -0.99 -24.74 -24.79
CA LEU A 515 -1.59 -26.03 -24.45
C LEU A 515 -1.02 -27.19 -25.26
N CYS A 516 -0.23 -26.90 -26.30
CA CYS A 516 0.26 -27.89 -27.25
C CYS A 516 1.35 -28.80 -26.64
N PRO A 517 1.17 -30.13 -26.68
CA PRO A 517 2.17 -31.09 -26.20
C PRO A 517 3.39 -31.25 -27.12
N LEU A 518 3.33 -30.71 -28.35
CA LEU A 518 4.46 -30.71 -29.28
C LEU A 518 5.28 -29.42 -29.25
N ALA A 519 4.81 -28.38 -28.55
CA ALA A 519 5.49 -27.10 -28.50
C ALA A 519 6.71 -27.16 -27.58
N ILE A 520 7.90 -26.94 -28.14
CA ILE A 520 9.16 -27.06 -27.43
C ILE A 520 9.65 -25.69 -27.04
N ARG A 521 10.04 -25.52 -25.78
CA ARG A 521 10.36 -24.22 -25.20
C ARG A 521 11.74 -24.28 -24.57
N SER A 522 12.43 -23.16 -24.58
CA SER A 522 13.79 -23.02 -24.03
C SER A 522 13.87 -21.76 -23.18
N VAL A 523 14.95 -21.63 -22.39
CA VAL A 523 15.12 -20.47 -21.50
C VAL A 523 15.16 -19.14 -22.24
N ASP A 524 15.57 -19.12 -23.49
CA ASP A 524 15.59 -17.93 -24.36
C ASP A 524 14.19 -17.46 -24.76
N HIS A 525 13.16 -18.31 -24.66
CA HIS A 525 11.77 -17.94 -24.90
C HIS A 525 11.11 -17.29 -23.68
N LEU A 526 11.77 -17.21 -22.52
CA LEU A 526 11.17 -16.67 -21.29
C LEU A 526 10.60 -15.23 -21.46
N PRO A 527 11.30 -14.27 -22.10
CA PRO A 527 10.76 -12.91 -22.27
C PRO A 527 9.50 -12.86 -23.14
N SER A 528 9.47 -13.62 -24.23
CA SER A 528 8.36 -13.66 -25.18
C SER A 528 7.16 -14.44 -24.63
N ILE A 529 7.39 -15.50 -23.84
CA ILE A 529 6.33 -16.19 -23.08
C ILE A 529 5.66 -15.21 -22.12
N ALA A 530 6.44 -14.43 -21.37
CA ALA A 530 5.90 -13.42 -20.48
C ALA A 530 5.09 -12.33 -21.23
N ALA A 531 5.55 -11.91 -22.42
CA ALA A 531 4.83 -10.97 -23.27
C ALA A 531 3.52 -11.55 -23.83
N LYS A 532 3.53 -12.80 -24.28
CA LYS A 532 2.35 -13.55 -24.74
C LYS A 532 1.31 -13.71 -23.61
N MET A 533 1.75 -14.00 -22.38
CA MET A 533 0.88 -14.04 -21.20
C MET A 533 0.20 -12.70 -20.94
N ARG A 534 0.91 -11.58 -21.04
CA ARG A 534 0.33 -10.24 -20.87
C ARG A 534 -0.67 -9.91 -21.97
N ARG A 535 -0.41 -10.30 -23.22
CA ARG A 535 -1.38 -10.20 -24.33
C ARG A 535 -2.65 -11.00 -24.03
N LEU A 536 -2.54 -12.24 -23.57
CA LEU A 536 -3.72 -13.05 -23.23
C LEU A 536 -4.54 -12.42 -22.09
N LEU A 537 -3.89 -11.90 -21.05
CA LEU A 537 -4.57 -11.17 -19.97
C LEU A 537 -5.30 -9.91 -20.48
N GLU A 538 -4.69 -9.17 -21.41
CA GLU A 538 -5.33 -8.03 -22.07
C GLU A 538 -6.61 -8.45 -22.81
N GLN A 539 -6.53 -9.51 -23.63
CA GLN A 539 -7.67 -10.04 -24.39
C GLN A 539 -8.80 -10.54 -23.47
N VAL A 540 -8.46 -11.22 -22.36
CA VAL A 540 -9.44 -11.69 -21.37
C VAL A 540 -10.15 -10.51 -20.68
N ARG A 541 -9.42 -9.43 -20.39
CA ARG A 541 -9.97 -8.20 -19.79
C ARG A 541 -10.86 -7.46 -20.77
N GLU A 542 -10.42 -7.30 -22.02
CA GLU A 542 -11.22 -6.69 -23.08
C GLU A 542 -12.51 -7.47 -23.31
N GLY A 543 -12.43 -8.79 -23.44
CA GLY A 543 -13.60 -9.66 -23.58
C GLY A 543 -14.58 -9.52 -22.40
N ALA A 544 -14.08 -9.35 -21.18
CA ALA A 544 -14.95 -9.13 -20.01
C ALA A 544 -15.73 -7.82 -20.12
N GLN A 545 -15.11 -6.75 -20.64
CA GLN A 545 -15.76 -5.47 -20.88
C GLN A 545 -16.79 -5.55 -22.02
N VAL A 546 -16.50 -6.33 -23.07
CA VAL A 546 -17.45 -6.59 -24.17
C VAL A 546 -18.67 -7.34 -23.66
N VAL A 547 -18.50 -8.39 -22.85
CA VAL A 547 -19.60 -9.14 -22.24
C VAL A 547 -20.49 -8.23 -21.39
N GLU A 548 -19.90 -7.38 -20.57
CA GLU A 548 -20.67 -6.41 -19.76
C GLU A 548 -21.44 -5.43 -20.64
N ARG A 549 -20.83 -4.95 -21.73
CA ARG A 549 -21.49 -4.05 -22.71
C ARG A 549 -22.66 -4.75 -23.41
N TYR A 550 -22.49 -5.99 -23.83
CA TYR A 550 -23.52 -6.80 -24.50
C TYR A 550 -24.70 -7.07 -23.57
N ARG A 551 -24.43 -7.43 -22.30
CA ARG A 551 -25.48 -7.62 -21.29
C ARG A 551 -26.27 -6.35 -21.04
N ARG A 552 -25.62 -5.18 -20.97
CA ARG A 552 -26.29 -3.88 -20.79
C ARG A 552 -27.15 -3.48 -21.99
N ARG A 553 -26.77 -3.90 -23.19
CA ARG A 553 -27.48 -3.58 -24.44
C ARG A 553 -28.55 -4.60 -24.82
N GLY A 554 -28.71 -5.68 -24.06
CA GLY A 554 -29.69 -6.73 -24.34
C GLY A 554 -29.35 -7.57 -25.57
N GLU A 555 -28.07 -7.72 -25.90
CA GLU A 555 -27.63 -8.54 -27.03
C GLU A 555 -27.99 -10.03 -26.85
N PRO A 556 -28.14 -10.80 -27.94
CA PRO A 556 -28.49 -12.22 -27.87
C PRO A 556 -27.52 -13.05 -27.01
N ALA A 557 -28.06 -14.04 -26.31
CA ALA A 557 -27.29 -14.92 -25.44
C ALA A 557 -26.16 -15.68 -26.18
N ALA A 558 -26.37 -15.99 -27.47
CA ALA A 558 -25.37 -16.63 -28.33
C ALA A 558 -24.11 -15.76 -28.50
N SER A 559 -24.27 -14.46 -28.75
CA SER A 559 -23.16 -13.50 -28.89
C SER A 559 -22.39 -13.32 -27.58
N VAL A 560 -23.07 -13.35 -26.45
CA VAL A 560 -22.43 -13.35 -25.12
C VAL A 560 -21.68 -14.66 -24.85
N ALA A 561 -22.23 -15.79 -25.28
CA ALA A 561 -21.62 -17.11 -25.12
C ALA A 561 -20.33 -17.23 -25.94
N GLU A 562 -20.32 -16.74 -27.18
CA GLU A 562 -19.15 -16.74 -28.07
C GLU A 562 -17.95 -15.99 -27.45
N VAL A 563 -18.18 -14.76 -26.96
CA VAL A 563 -17.12 -13.97 -26.30
C VAL A 563 -16.63 -14.66 -25.02
N ASN A 564 -17.53 -15.29 -24.26
CA ASN A 564 -17.13 -16.05 -23.07
C ASN A 564 -16.35 -17.33 -23.41
N GLN A 565 -16.69 -18.01 -24.50
CA GLN A 565 -15.94 -19.16 -25.00
C GLN A 565 -14.51 -18.75 -25.40
N ARG A 566 -14.37 -17.64 -26.13
CA ARG A 566 -13.04 -17.10 -26.48
C ARG A 566 -12.20 -16.78 -25.23
N ARG A 567 -12.81 -16.10 -24.25
CA ARG A 567 -12.13 -15.79 -22.98
C ARG A 567 -11.69 -17.04 -22.23
N ARG A 568 -12.50 -18.11 -22.22
CA ARG A 568 -12.13 -19.38 -21.58
C ARG A 568 -10.92 -19.99 -22.26
N LEU A 569 -10.89 -20.03 -23.59
CA LEU A 569 -9.74 -20.53 -24.36
C LEU A 569 -8.47 -19.69 -24.09
N ASP A 570 -8.59 -18.36 -24.05
CA ASP A 570 -7.44 -17.48 -23.76
C ASP A 570 -6.90 -17.67 -22.34
N VAL A 571 -7.77 -17.93 -21.34
CA VAL A 571 -7.37 -18.27 -19.96
C VAL A 571 -6.68 -19.63 -19.90
N MET A 572 -7.18 -20.63 -20.61
CA MET A 572 -6.55 -21.95 -20.66
C MET A 572 -5.15 -21.86 -21.29
N GLU A 573 -5.01 -21.13 -22.41
CA GLU A 573 -3.70 -20.91 -23.02
C GLU A 573 -2.76 -20.13 -22.08
N TYR A 574 -3.28 -19.16 -21.32
CA TYR A 574 -2.52 -18.39 -20.34
C TYR A 574 -1.95 -19.29 -19.24
N GLU A 575 -2.75 -20.19 -18.67
CA GLU A 575 -2.26 -21.12 -17.65
C GLU A 575 -1.19 -22.07 -18.23
N GLY A 576 -1.34 -22.51 -19.49
CA GLY A 576 -0.31 -23.28 -20.20
C GLY A 576 1.03 -22.55 -20.28
N TRP A 577 1.01 -21.29 -20.69
CA TRP A 577 2.20 -20.46 -20.73
C TRP A 577 2.78 -20.15 -19.35
N LYS A 578 1.94 -20.00 -18.32
CA LYS A 578 2.37 -19.76 -16.94
C LYS A 578 3.11 -20.96 -16.37
N THR A 579 2.62 -22.18 -16.59
CA THR A 579 3.32 -23.40 -16.19
C THR A 579 4.66 -23.51 -16.90
N ALA A 580 4.69 -23.22 -18.21
CA ALA A 580 5.94 -23.19 -18.96
C ALA A 580 6.94 -22.17 -18.40
N LEU A 581 6.47 -20.96 -18.06
CA LEU A 581 7.30 -19.91 -17.48
C LEU A 581 7.93 -20.35 -16.14
N VAL A 582 7.15 -20.97 -15.25
CA VAL A 582 7.65 -21.46 -13.95
C VAL A 582 8.74 -22.51 -14.14
N LEU A 583 8.49 -23.51 -15.00
CA LEU A 583 9.44 -24.60 -15.22
C LEU A 583 10.73 -24.11 -15.87
N LEU A 584 10.63 -23.28 -16.91
CA LEU A 584 11.79 -22.69 -17.58
C LEU A 584 12.59 -21.75 -16.68
N THR A 585 11.95 -21.04 -15.75
CA THR A 585 12.65 -20.21 -14.77
C THR A 585 13.48 -21.06 -13.81
N LYS A 586 12.97 -22.24 -13.41
CA LYS A 586 13.74 -23.22 -12.64
C LYS A 586 14.93 -23.75 -13.44
N THR A 587 14.69 -24.13 -14.70
CA THR A 587 15.75 -24.59 -15.63
C THR A 587 16.83 -23.52 -15.83
N LEU A 588 16.46 -22.25 -15.98
CA LEU A 588 17.41 -21.14 -16.09
C LEU A 588 18.29 -21.01 -14.84
N ALA A 589 17.70 -21.18 -13.65
CA ALA A 589 18.44 -21.13 -12.39
C ALA A 589 19.39 -22.33 -12.21
N GLU A 590 19.04 -23.49 -12.76
CA GLU A 590 19.91 -24.68 -12.77
C GLU A 590 21.07 -24.51 -13.77
N LEU A 591 20.78 -24.05 -15.00
CA LEU A 591 21.81 -23.75 -16.01
C LEU A 591 22.80 -22.68 -15.55
N GLY A 592 22.33 -21.67 -14.80
CA GLY A 592 23.19 -20.63 -14.23
C GLY A 592 24.11 -21.08 -13.08
N ARG A 593 23.95 -22.31 -12.55
CA ARG A 593 24.80 -22.89 -11.49
C ARG A 593 25.82 -23.92 -11.99
N GLY A 594 25.75 -24.31 -13.26
CA GLY A 594 26.65 -25.31 -13.86
C GLY A 594 28.11 -24.84 -13.96
N SER A 595 29.06 -25.77 -14.03
CA SER A 595 30.49 -25.43 -14.18
C SER A 595 30.81 -24.83 -15.54
N ALA A 596 31.84 -24.00 -15.55
CA ALA A 596 32.38 -23.27 -16.69
C ALA A 596 33.03 -24.15 -17.78
N ASP A 597 32.78 -25.47 -17.84
CA ASP A 597 33.47 -26.39 -18.78
C ASP A 597 32.57 -26.89 -19.93
N ALA A 598 31.30 -26.51 -19.98
CA ALA A 598 30.37 -26.93 -21.05
C ALA A 598 30.37 -25.98 -22.28
N PHE A 599 31.40 -25.15 -22.46
CA PHE A 599 31.36 -23.96 -23.34
C PHE A 599 31.73 -24.18 -24.82
N HIS A 600 31.65 -25.40 -25.36
CA HIS A 600 31.97 -25.63 -26.77
C HIS A 600 30.81 -25.40 -27.75
N VAL A 601 29.57 -25.22 -27.27
CA VAL A 601 28.39 -24.93 -28.12
C VAL A 601 27.60 -23.75 -27.55
N GLY A 602 27.16 -22.84 -28.44
CA GLY A 602 26.66 -21.49 -28.12
C GLY A 602 25.82 -21.39 -26.83
N MET A 603 26.20 -20.46 -25.95
CA MET A 603 25.54 -20.19 -24.67
C MET A 603 24.16 -19.54 -24.89
N PRO A 604 23.10 -19.93 -24.14
CA PRO A 604 21.80 -19.27 -24.23
C PRO A 604 21.88 -17.80 -23.88
N ASP A 605 21.19 -16.96 -24.65
CA ASP A 605 21.18 -15.52 -24.40
C ASP A 605 20.60 -15.21 -23.02
N ALA A 606 19.60 -15.94 -22.55
CA ALA A 606 19.02 -15.73 -21.22
C ALA A 606 20.03 -15.93 -20.08
N VAL A 607 20.98 -16.85 -20.25
CA VAL A 607 22.05 -17.11 -19.28
C VAL A 607 23.17 -16.07 -19.43
N ARG A 608 23.61 -15.81 -20.67
CA ARG A 608 24.65 -14.80 -20.98
C ARG A 608 24.28 -13.43 -20.42
N LEU A 609 23.01 -13.07 -20.53
CA LEU A 609 22.46 -11.78 -20.11
C LEU A 609 22.04 -11.73 -18.64
N HIS A 610 22.23 -12.81 -17.88
CA HIS A 610 21.83 -12.93 -16.47
C HIS A 610 20.38 -12.51 -16.21
N LEU A 611 19.47 -12.89 -17.12
CA LEU A 611 18.09 -12.42 -17.06
C LEU A 611 17.42 -12.85 -15.75
N ARG A 612 16.93 -11.86 -15.00
CA ARG A 612 16.02 -12.07 -13.86
C ARG A 612 14.63 -11.62 -14.28
N LEU A 613 13.73 -12.57 -14.49
CA LEU A 613 12.31 -12.27 -14.68
C LEU A 613 11.76 -11.63 -13.42
N VAL A 614 11.36 -10.36 -13.51
CA VAL A 614 10.62 -9.69 -12.44
C VAL A 614 9.15 -9.67 -12.84
N THR A 615 8.41 -10.69 -12.43
CA THR A 615 6.94 -10.67 -12.49
C THR A 615 6.44 -9.65 -11.47
N ARG A 616 5.93 -8.50 -11.95
CA ARG A 616 5.36 -7.45 -11.10
C ARG A 616 3.87 -7.33 -11.37
N ASP A 617 3.10 -7.06 -10.32
CA ASP A 617 1.74 -6.56 -10.45
C ASP A 617 1.81 -5.13 -10.99
N ALA A 618 1.72 -5.00 -12.31
CA ALA A 618 1.74 -3.71 -12.98
C ALA A 618 0.44 -2.95 -12.72
N ASP A 619 0.54 -1.65 -12.40
CA ASP A 619 -0.63 -0.79 -12.43
C ASP A 619 -1.21 -0.67 -13.86
N ALA A 620 -2.40 -0.07 -14.01
CA ALA A 620 -3.03 0.00 -15.34
C ALA A 620 -2.17 0.76 -16.38
N ALA A 621 -1.39 1.75 -15.96
CA ALA A 621 -0.52 2.52 -16.85
C ALA A 621 0.78 1.76 -17.16
N GLU A 622 1.39 1.12 -16.16
CA GLU A 622 2.56 0.25 -16.28
C GLU A 622 2.23 -0.97 -17.14
N PHE A 623 1.02 -1.53 -17.02
CA PHE A 623 0.55 -2.62 -17.87
C PHE A 623 0.46 -2.17 -19.33
N ILE A 624 -0.10 -0.99 -19.60
CA ILE A 624 -0.18 -0.44 -20.96
C ILE A 624 1.22 -0.17 -21.52
N LEU A 625 2.11 0.45 -20.75
CA LEU A 625 3.49 0.71 -21.17
C LEU A 625 4.26 -0.59 -21.43
N GLN A 626 4.10 -1.60 -20.57
CA GLN A 626 4.70 -2.91 -20.76
C GLN A 626 4.16 -3.60 -22.01
N ARG A 627 2.86 -3.45 -22.32
CA ARG A 627 2.25 -3.97 -23.56
C ARG A 627 2.76 -3.27 -24.82
N ILE A 628 3.02 -1.96 -24.74
CA ILE A 628 3.64 -1.18 -25.80
C ILE A 628 5.08 -1.66 -26.04
N VAL A 629 5.86 -1.86 -24.97
CA VAL A 629 7.23 -2.42 -25.01
C VAL A 629 7.23 -3.82 -25.61
N ASP A 630 6.35 -4.69 -25.13
CA ASP A 630 6.22 -6.07 -25.63
C ASP A 630 5.89 -6.09 -27.13
N SER A 631 5.01 -5.20 -27.57
CA SER A 631 4.60 -5.11 -28.98
C SER A 631 5.69 -4.52 -29.86
N HIS A 632 6.52 -3.62 -29.31
CA HIS A 632 7.72 -3.13 -29.99
C HIS A 632 8.79 -4.23 -30.13
N GLY A 633 9.07 -4.99 -29.06
CA GLY A 633 10.04 -6.09 -29.09
C GLY A 633 9.58 -7.30 -29.89
N HIS A 634 8.28 -7.59 -29.87
CA HIS A 634 7.63 -8.71 -30.55
C HIS A 634 6.38 -8.23 -31.30
N ALA A 635 6.55 -7.75 -32.54
CA ALA A 635 5.48 -7.20 -33.36
C ALA A 635 4.25 -8.13 -33.49
N ALA A 636 4.46 -9.46 -33.49
CA ALA A 636 3.38 -10.44 -33.52
C ALA A 636 2.42 -10.39 -32.31
N PHE A 637 2.80 -9.71 -31.21
CA PHE A 637 1.98 -9.53 -30.02
C PHE A 637 1.21 -8.21 -29.96
N GLU A 638 1.30 -7.38 -31.00
CA GLU A 638 0.49 -6.18 -31.11
C GLU A 638 -1.00 -6.53 -31.23
N THR A 639 -1.87 -5.72 -30.60
CA THR A 639 -3.33 -5.84 -30.68
C THR A 639 -3.95 -4.50 -31.10
N PRO A 640 -5.18 -4.49 -31.66
CA PRO A 640 -5.87 -3.26 -32.00
C PRO A 640 -6.02 -2.31 -30.80
N LEU A 641 -6.21 -2.87 -29.60
CA LEU A 641 -6.31 -2.11 -28.36
C LEU A 641 -4.99 -1.39 -28.01
N VAL A 642 -3.85 -2.10 -28.04
CA VAL A 642 -2.54 -1.49 -27.76
C VAL A 642 -2.20 -0.43 -28.81
N ARG A 643 -2.52 -0.70 -30.09
CA ARG A 643 -2.33 0.27 -31.18
C ARG A 643 -3.14 1.56 -30.94
N ALA A 644 -4.40 1.43 -30.56
CA ALA A 644 -5.27 2.56 -30.24
C ALA A 644 -4.79 3.32 -28.99
N GLN A 645 -4.37 2.60 -27.95
CA GLN A 645 -3.79 3.20 -26.74
C GLN A 645 -2.50 3.96 -27.04
N ALA A 646 -1.63 3.38 -27.88
CA ALA A 646 -0.38 4.02 -28.29
C ALA A 646 -0.65 5.32 -29.07
N ALA A 647 -1.58 5.28 -30.03
CA ALA A 647 -1.99 6.47 -30.77
C ALA A 647 -2.57 7.56 -29.86
N GLN A 648 -3.44 7.20 -28.91
CA GLN A 648 -4.05 8.15 -27.97
C GLN A 648 -3.02 8.77 -27.02
N LEU A 649 -2.07 7.97 -26.51
CA LEU A 649 -0.97 8.46 -25.69
C LEU A 649 -0.08 9.41 -26.48
N ARG A 650 0.20 9.10 -27.76
CA ARG A 650 1.01 9.93 -28.65
C ARG A 650 0.36 11.30 -28.85
N GLN A 651 -0.94 11.32 -29.16
CA GLN A 651 -1.70 12.57 -29.32
C GLN A 651 -1.67 13.43 -28.04
N ARG A 652 -1.83 12.82 -26.86
CA ARG A 652 -1.74 13.54 -25.58
C ARG A 652 -0.35 14.06 -25.28
N LEU A 653 0.69 13.30 -25.61
CA LEU A 653 2.09 13.71 -25.47
C LEU A 653 2.38 14.95 -26.33
N LEU A 654 2.05 14.88 -27.62
CA LEU A 654 2.28 15.97 -28.58
C LEU A 654 1.46 17.23 -28.27
N ALA A 655 0.22 17.07 -27.78
CA ALA A 655 -0.62 18.20 -27.37
C ALA A 655 -0.08 18.96 -26.14
N SER A 656 0.78 18.33 -25.33
CA SER A 656 1.26 18.88 -24.06
C SER A 656 2.59 19.65 -24.14
N THR A 657 3.31 19.56 -25.27
CA THR A 657 4.72 19.99 -25.35
C THR A 657 4.98 21.12 -26.33
N GLY A 658 4.00 21.60 -27.10
CA GLY A 658 4.20 22.66 -28.10
C GLY A 658 5.10 22.25 -29.28
N VAL A 659 5.62 21.02 -29.29
CA VAL A 659 6.46 20.43 -30.35
C VAL A 659 5.55 19.82 -31.42
N VAL A 660 4.68 20.63 -31.99
CA VAL A 660 3.74 20.20 -33.04
C VAL A 660 4.41 20.28 -34.40
N GLU A 661 5.27 21.27 -34.62
CA GLU A 661 5.83 21.58 -35.95
C GLU A 661 6.93 20.61 -36.41
N ALA A 662 7.68 19.96 -35.50
CA ALA A 662 8.79 19.06 -35.86
C ALA A 662 8.38 17.58 -36.14
N GLU A 663 7.14 17.20 -35.82
CA GLU A 663 6.64 15.81 -35.93
C GLU A 663 5.55 15.63 -37.00
N MET A 664 4.98 16.71 -37.53
CA MET A 664 3.98 16.65 -38.60
C MET A 664 4.53 16.02 -39.89
N ASP A 665 5.84 16.10 -40.13
CA ASP A 665 6.50 15.52 -41.30
C ASP A 665 6.87 14.02 -41.13
N ARG A 666 6.68 13.44 -39.93
CA ARG A 666 6.94 12.02 -39.66
C ARG A 666 5.64 11.24 -39.48
N VAL A 667 4.91 11.11 -40.58
CA VAL A 667 3.85 10.09 -40.69
C VAL A 667 4.55 8.72 -40.79
N GLN A 668 4.80 8.09 -39.65
CA GLN A 668 5.10 6.65 -39.60
C GLN A 668 3.79 5.88 -39.48
N ASP A 669 3.61 4.88 -40.35
CA ASP A 669 2.42 4.00 -40.42
C ASP A 669 2.26 3.05 -39.20
N ASP A 670 3.21 3.06 -38.25
CA ASP A 670 3.17 2.26 -37.02
C ASP A 670 2.93 3.15 -35.77
N PRO A 671 1.72 3.13 -35.17
CA PRO A 671 1.39 3.92 -34.00
C PRO A 671 2.20 3.59 -32.74
N VAL A 672 2.67 2.35 -32.59
CA VAL A 672 3.47 1.90 -31.45
C VAL A 672 4.89 2.45 -31.58
N ALA A 673 5.52 2.25 -32.74
CA ALA A 673 6.86 2.79 -33.02
C ALA A 673 6.87 4.34 -33.01
N ALA A 674 5.82 4.97 -33.51
CA ALA A 674 5.72 6.42 -33.56
C ALA A 674 5.50 7.04 -32.17
N LEU A 675 4.70 6.42 -31.28
CA LEU A 675 4.60 6.86 -29.89
C LEU A 675 5.97 6.80 -29.19
N VAL A 676 6.68 5.69 -29.36
CA VAL A 676 8.01 5.50 -28.79
C VAL A 676 8.92 6.64 -29.27
N SER A 677 8.95 6.90 -30.59
CA SER A 677 9.74 7.98 -31.19
C SER A 677 9.39 9.37 -30.66
N SER A 678 8.11 9.73 -30.55
CA SER A 678 7.68 11.04 -30.04
C SER A 678 8.05 11.22 -28.55
N LEU A 679 8.00 10.16 -27.74
CA LEU A 679 8.35 10.22 -26.32
C LEU A 679 9.86 10.42 -26.10
N ARG A 680 10.71 9.88 -26.99
CA ARG A 680 12.15 10.18 -27.03
C ARG A 680 12.44 11.68 -27.20
N LEU A 681 11.76 12.34 -28.14
CA LEU A 681 11.93 13.77 -28.41
C LEU A 681 11.51 14.65 -27.22
N VAL A 682 10.40 14.31 -26.57
CA VAL A 682 9.89 15.04 -25.40
C VAL A 682 10.83 14.93 -24.18
N LEU A 683 11.43 13.76 -23.95
CA LEU A 683 12.39 13.56 -22.87
C LEU A 683 13.70 14.32 -23.11
N GLN A 684 14.18 14.33 -24.36
CA GLN A 684 15.35 15.14 -24.76
C GLN A 684 15.10 16.63 -24.56
N ALA A 685 13.92 17.14 -24.96
CA ALA A 685 13.54 18.54 -24.75
C ALA A 685 13.47 18.93 -23.26
N ARG A 686 13.23 17.97 -22.36
CA ARG A 686 13.21 18.18 -20.91
C ARG A 686 14.54 17.89 -20.20
N GLY A 687 15.63 17.68 -20.95
CA GLY A 687 16.97 17.44 -20.40
C GLY A 687 17.13 16.08 -19.70
N ILE A 688 16.23 15.13 -19.95
CA ILE A 688 16.33 13.76 -19.44
C ILE A 688 17.07 12.94 -20.51
N ALA A 689 18.36 12.70 -20.30
CA ALA A 689 19.20 11.98 -21.27
C ALA A 689 18.72 10.51 -21.42
N PRO A 690 18.61 9.99 -22.66
CA PRO A 690 17.93 8.74 -22.96
C PRO A 690 18.71 7.45 -22.64
N THR A 691 19.90 7.53 -22.02
CA THR A 691 20.70 6.35 -21.66
C THR A 691 21.23 6.42 -20.23
N PHE A 692 21.34 5.25 -19.59
CA PHE A 692 21.94 5.11 -18.26
C PHE A 692 23.37 5.66 -18.20
N ARG A 693 24.19 5.43 -19.25
CA ARG A 693 25.56 5.95 -19.36
C ARG A 693 25.61 7.48 -19.40
N ALA A 694 24.76 8.12 -20.22
CA ALA A 694 24.70 9.58 -20.31
C ALA A 694 24.14 10.22 -19.03
N ALA A 695 23.15 9.59 -18.38
CA ALA A 695 22.65 10.04 -17.08
C ALA A 695 23.72 9.90 -15.98
N LEU A 696 24.51 8.82 -16.00
CA LEU A 696 25.64 8.61 -15.08
C LEU A 696 26.76 9.63 -15.30
N GLU A 697 27.07 9.96 -16.56
CA GLU A 697 28.04 11.00 -16.94
C GLU A 697 27.57 12.40 -16.54
N THR A 698 26.28 12.71 -16.69
CA THR A 698 25.69 13.99 -16.26
C THR A 698 25.69 14.13 -14.74
N VAL A 699 25.45 13.04 -14.01
CA VAL A 699 25.55 13.00 -12.53
C VAL A 699 27.00 13.13 -12.09
N ARG A 700 27.95 12.47 -12.78
CA ARG A 700 29.39 12.62 -12.51
C ARG A 700 29.89 14.04 -12.78
N ALA A 701 29.44 14.67 -13.87
CA ALA A 701 29.74 16.06 -14.20
C ALA A 701 29.12 17.04 -13.19
N ARG A 702 27.91 16.76 -12.68
CA ARG A 702 27.26 17.57 -11.62
C ARG A 702 27.86 17.37 -10.23
N CYS A 703 28.45 16.21 -9.93
CA CYS A 703 29.19 15.98 -8.70
C CYS A 703 30.60 16.60 -8.70
N ALA A 704 31.12 16.98 -9.87
CA ALA A 704 32.41 17.64 -10.02
C ALA A 704 32.35 19.17 -9.92
N LEU A 705 31.15 19.76 -9.99
CA LEU A 705 30.97 21.20 -9.82
C LEU A 705 30.60 21.52 -8.37
N GLY A 706 31.52 22.18 -7.67
CA GLY A 706 31.30 22.66 -6.30
C GLY A 706 30.13 23.66 -6.23
N PRO A 707 29.53 23.84 -5.05
CA PRO A 707 28.40 24.75 -4.87
C PRO A 707 28.88 26.20 -4.98
N GLY A 708 28.93 26.75 -6.20
CA GLY A 708 29.37 28.13 -6.40
C GLY A 708 29.36 28.70 -7.82
N GLU A 709 29.30 27.89 -8.89
CA GLU A 709 29.35 28.45 -10.25
C GLU A 709 27.98 28.53 -10.93
N ALA A 710 27.68 29.73 -11.43
CA ALA A 710 26.41 30.11 -12.05
C ALA A 710 26.07 29.25 -13.27
N MET A 711 24.78 29.06 -13.52
CA MET A 711 24.24 28.44 -14.73
C MET A 711 24.89 29.07 -15.98
N PRO A 712 25.39 28.28 -16.94
CA PRO A 712 25.79 28.84 -18.24
C PRO A 712 24.55 29.33 -18.96
N SER A 713 24.56 30.61 -19.35
CA SER A 713 23.56 31.21 -20.22
C SER A 713 23.53 30.49 -21.57
N LEU A 714 22.31 30.28 -22.10
CA LEU A 714 22.11 29.78 -23.46
C LEU A 714 22.81 30.72 -24.47
N PRO A 715 23.48 30.20 -25.51
CA PRO A 715 24.01 31.03 -26.57
C PRO A 715 22.85 31.66 -27.35
N GLU A 716 22.95 32.97 -27.62
CA GLU A 716 22.02 33.64 -28.53
C GLU A 716 22.12 33.07 -29.94
N PRO A 717 20.99 32.97 -30.67
CA PRO A 717 21.00 32.46 -32.03
C PRO A 717 21.52 33.55 -32.97
N GLY A 718 22.77 33.41 -33.42
CA GLY A 718 23.27 34.14 -34.60
C GLY A 718 24.77 34.41 -34.61
N SER A 719 25.54 33.54 -35.28
CA SER A 719 26.64 33.95 -36.18
C SER A 719 27.20 32.75 -36.95
N ALA A 720 26.50 32.44 -38.06
CA ALA A 720 26.93 31.90 -39.35
C ALA A 720 25.89 30.91 -39.90
#